data_AF-A0A4U3CKH4-F1
#
_entry.id   AF-A0A4U3CKH4-F1
#
_cell.length_a   1.000
_cell.length_b   1.000
_cell.length_c   1.000
_cell.angle_alpha   90.00
_cell.angle_beta   90.00
_cell.angle_gamma   90.00
#
_symmetry.space_group_name_H-M   'P 1'
#
loop_
_entity.id
_entity.type
_entity.pdbx_description
1 polymer ?
#
loop_
_entity_poly.entity_id
_entity_poly.type
_entity_poly.pdbx_seq_one_letter_code
_entity_poly.pdbx_strand_id
1 'polypeptide(L)'
;MLDVTSLPGLTRAERVRAMDAWLGSLFDTAVAGAPPPRPRRSGSPARTGAEGLALVAVGSLGRRELPPFGDLDLVLVHEKRPEIAAVADALWYPLWDAGLRLDHSVRTVEEAAGVASSDVRAGLSLLDARFVAGDAELAGRLRAATLSSWRQSAGRLLPELRDLRRDRARQVGELAFLLEPDLKEAYGGLREGQVLRALAAAQLADEPTADVEAAYTLLLDVRDELRRRTGRAGDVLVRQEQGPVAEALGLAGEDALLREVSLAGRRLAFVADATWRRVEGTLVRRPRTRYRRTPREPLADGVVRQGDAVVLARDARPAADSGLLLRAAAAAARAGLLLSPYTLKVLAVHTPPVPEPWPPEVRWSFLRLLAGGRAAVPVLEQLDQEGLLSRLVPEWDRVRSLPQRHPWHRFTVDRHLVEAAAVAAELTRDVDRPDLLLVGALLHDIGKGWPGDHSEVGEPIAAAIATRMGFAEADVAVIATLVRHHLLLPATATRRDIDDPATVDRVAETIGGDVAVLHLLHALARADGAATSASAWSPWKAHLVAALVARVQARLDGAPPAVDTTPVLDPVTPQVAAVVPGGTGAAGLVTVGIEDVADGQQVTIGAPDRPGLLSTCAGVLALNQLDVRAAKITVESAHAVSVFAVRPRFGRAPVPEILADGVRAALDGTLPLADRLRQREVDYHQDGGRTAPPRISWHNSEVSGAATGIVEVRAADRAGLLYRLTAAIAGEGLDVTSARIETLGGDAVDSFYVANPSGEPVGAEQRNRVDAALVAAMRNPADTPTAHP
;
A
#
# COMPACT_ATOMS: atom_id res chain seq x y z
N MET A 1 8.65 35.69 30.79
CA MET A 1 9.09 34.36 30.30
C MET A 1 7.93 33.76 29.52
N LEU A 2 8.17 33.22 28.32
CA LEU A 2 7.12 32.56 27.53
C LEU A 2 6.76 31.23 28.20
N ASP A 3 5.47 30.96 28.41
CA ASP A 3 5.01 29.64 28.81
C ASP A 3 5.04 28.69 27.61
N VAL A 4 6.18 28.03 27.41
CA VAL A 4 6.41 27.08 26.31
C VAL A 4 5.41 25.91 26.36
N THR A 5 4.89 25.57 27.54
CA THR A 5 3.92 24.46 27.70
C THR A 5 2.53 24.81 27.17
N SER A 6 2.20 26.11 27.08
CA SER A 6 0.94 26.60 26.49
C SER A 6 0.98 26.67 24.96
N LEU A 7 2.19 26.75 24.36
CA LEU A 7 2.35 26.94 22.91
C LEU A 7 1.60 25.91 22.07
N PRO A 8 1.60 24.58 22.38
CA PRO A 8 0.89 23.58 21.60
C PRO A 8 -0.61 23.87 21.42
N GLY A 9 -1.26 24.48 22.43
CA GLY A 9 -2.69 24.79 22.42
C GLY A 9 -3.08 25.99 21.54
N LEU A 10 -2.11 26.79 21.10
CA LEU A 10 -2.35 27.95 20.23
C LEU A 10 -2.59 27.54 18.77
N THR A 11 -3.31 28.39 18.04
CA THR A 11 -3.35 28.28 16.58
C THR A 11 -1.95 28.51 16.01
N ARG A 12 -1.66 27.99 14.81
CA ARG A 12 -0.37 28.17 14.12
C ARG A 12 0.07 29.64 14.07
N ALA A 13 -0.85 30.55 13.73
CA ALA A 13 -0.57 31.98 13.64
C ALA A 13 -0.28 32.62 15.00
N GLU A 14 -1.01 32.25 16.05
CA GLU A 14 -0.75 32.72 17.41
C GLU A 14 0.57 32.19 17.95
N ARG A 15 0.88 30.91 17.70
CA ARG A 15 2.13 30.27 18.09
C ARG A 15 3.33 31.01 17.50
N VAL A 16 3.27 31.33 16.20
CA VAL A 16 4.32 32.11 15.53
C VAL A 16 4.45 33.51 16.12
N ARG A 17 3.35 34.22 16.38
CA ARG A 17 3.39 35.56 17.00
C ARG A 17 3.98 35.53 18.41
N ALA A 18 3.59 34.56 19.23
CA ALA A 18 4.11 34.39 20.58
C ALA A 18 5.62 34.08 20.56
N MET A 19 6.05 33.21 19.64
CA MET A 19 7.47 32.88 19.44
C MET A 19 8.27 34.08 18.97
N ASP A 20 7.81 34.82 17.95
CA ASP A 20 8.48 36.01 17.42
C ASP A 20 8.65 37.09 18.52
N ALA A 21 7.62 37.35 19.31
CA ALA A 21 7.67 38.33 20.39
C ALA A 21 8.68 37.95 21.48
N TRP A 22 8.71 36.67 21.86
CA TRP A 22 9.65 36.18 22.86
C TRP A 22 11.09 36.17 22.34
N LEU A 23 11.33 35.70 21.11
CA LEU A 23 12.64 35.74 20.46
C LEU A 23 13.17 37.17 20.32
N GLY A 24 12.30 38.14 19.99
CA GLY A 24 12.67 39.55 19.96
C GLY A 24 13.12 40.07 21.32
N SER A 25 12.36 39.77 22.39
CA SER A 25 12.73 40.15 23.75
C SER A 25 14.03 39.50 24.22
N LEU A 26 14.28 38.23 23.88
CA LEU A 26 15.53 37.54 24.17
C LEU A 26 16.70 38.17 23.43
N PHE A 27 16.52 38.49 22.15
CA PHE A 27 17.53 39.17 21.35
C PHE A 27 17.91 40.52 21.95
N ASP A 28 16.94 41.35 22.31
CA ASP A 28 17.19 42.66 22.92
C ASP A 28 17.94 42.53 24.24
N THR A 29 17.60 41.53 25.05
CA THR A 29 18.29 41.23 26.32
C THR A 29 19.73 40.78 26.09
N ALA A 30 19.96 39.88 25.14
CA ALA A 30 21.28 39.37 24.79
C ALA A 30 22.20 40.48 24.27
N VAL A 31 21.68 41.36 23.42
CA VAL A 31 22.42 42.51 22.88
C VAL A 31 22.71 43.55 23.97
N ALA A 32 21.78 43.82 24.88
CA ALA A 32 21.99 44.76 25.99
C ALA A 32 22.99 44.24 27.03
N GLY A 33 23.03 42.92 27.25
CA GLY A 33 23.96 42.26 28.17
C GLY A 33 25.37 42.01 27.60
N ALA A 34 25.58 42.24 26.30
CA ALA A 34 26.86 41.96 25.66
C ALA A 34 27.96 42.94 26.13
N PRO A 35 29.19 42.45 26.39
CA PRO A 35 30.28 43.32 26.80
C PRO A 35 30.60 44.35 25.70
N PRO A 36 30.88 45.61 26.06
CA PRO A 36 31.13 46.66 25.07
C PRO A 36 32.35 46.32 24.20
N PRO A 37 32.30 46.60 22.89
CA PRO A 37 33.40 46.31 22.00
C PRO A 37 34.67 47.06 22.44
N ARG A 38 35.81 46.36 22.50
CA ARG A 38 37.09 47.00 22.84
C ARG A 38 37.44 48.07 21.80
N PRO A 39 37.80 49.30 22.21
CA PRO A 39 38.05 50.40 21.27
C PRO A 39 39.23 50.07 20.34
N ARG A 40 39.01 50.17 19.03
CA ARG A 40 40.07 50.05 18.03
C ARG A 40 40.87 51.36 17.97
N ARG A 41 42.22 51.26 17.95
CA ARG A 41 43.15 52.41 17.94
C ARG A 41 43.06 53.30 16.69
N SER A 42 42.41 52.86 15.62
CA SER A 42 42.11 53.67 14.42
C SER A 42 41.02 52.99 13.58
N GLY A 43 39.81 53.54 13.57
CA GLY A 43 38.69 53.03 12.75
C GLY A 43 37.37 53.71 13.10
N SER A 44 36.36 53.55 12.23
CA SER A 44 34.97 53.98 12.46
C SER A 44 34.47 53.54 13.84
N PRO A 45 33.54 54.30 14.47
CA PRO A 45 32.98 53.94 15.78
C PRO A 45 32.50 52.49 15.77
N ALA A 46 32.81 51.75 16.84
CA ALA A 46 32.36 50.38 16.98
C ALA A 46 30.83 50.38 17.01
N ARG A 47 30.20 49.58 16.15
CA ARG A 47 28.74 49.41 16.17
C ARG A 47 28.35 48.86 17.54
N THR A 48 27.30 49.44 18.13
CA THR A 48 26.78 49.04 19.43
C THR A 48 25.29 48.74 19.31
N GLY A 49 24.71 48.06 20.31
CA GLY A 49 23.32 47.62 20.23
C GLY A 49 23.10 46.69 19.02
N ALA A 50 21.90 46.79 18.42
CA ALA A 50 21.44 45.92 17.35
C ALA A 50 22.05 46.21 15.96
N GLU A 51 22.82 47.29 15.78
CA GLU A 51 23.33 47.69 14.46
C GLU A 51 24.30 46.65 13.86
N GLY A 52 24.02 46.08 12.70
CA GLY A 52 24.84 44.99 12.15
C GLY A 52 24.71 43.66 12.89
N LEU A 53 23.60 43.44 13.61
CA LEU A 53 23.15 42.16 14.17
C LEU A 53 21.67 41.94 13.83
N ALA A 54 21.31 40.77 13.33
CA ALA A 54 19.92 40.43 13.05
C ALA A 54 19.62 38.97 13.40
N LEU A 55 18.51 38.75 14.09
CA LEU A 55 17.95 37.42 14.29
C LEU A 55 16.95 37.12 13.18
N VAL A 56 17.18 36.00 12.49
CA VAL A 56 16.41 35.56 11.34
C VAL A 56 15.88 34.16 11.60
N ALA A 57 14.59 33.95 11.38
CA ALA A 57 13.99 32.62 11.37
C ALA A 57 14.11 32.01 9.97
N VAL A 58 14.41 30.72 9.92
CA VAL A 58 14.42 29.90 8.70
C VAL A 58 13.51 28.69 8.88
N GLY A 59 13.41 27.83 7.86
CA GLY A 59 12.61 26.61 7.95
C GLY A 59 11.14 26.88 8.30
N SER A 60 10.58 26.08 9.22
CA SER A 60 9.14 26.16 9.54
C SER A 60 8.72 27.50 10.16
N LEU A 61 9.54 28.07 11.07
CA LEU A 61 9.25 29.39 11.65
C LEU A 61 9.44 30.52 10.63
N GLY A 62 10.41 30.38 9.71
CA GLY A 62 10.61 31.27 8.57
C GLY A 62 9.35 31.37 7.71
N ARG A 63 8.76 30.23 7.36
CA ARG A 63 7.50 30.13 6.59
C ARG A 63 6.23 30.46 7.40
N ARG A 64 6.35 30.70 8.70
CA ARG A 64 5.20 30.88 9.64
C ARG A 64 4.32 29.63 9.75
N GLU A 65 4.96 28.46 9.67
CA GLU A 65 4.37 27.13 9.68
C GLU A 65 4.81 26.31 10.91
N LEU A 66 5.20 26.97 12.01
CA LEU A 66 5.73 26.29 13.19
C LEU A 66 4.66 25.35 13.79
N PRO A 67 4.84 24.00 13.73
CA PRO A 67 3.88 23.07 14.29
C PRO A 67 4.00 23.01 15.82
N PRO A 68 2.99 22.45 16.54
CA PRO A 68 3.17 22.04 17.93
C PRO A 68 4.42 21.15 18.07
N PHE A 69 5.21 21.39 19.12
CA PHE A 69 6.46 20.66 19.36
C PHE A 69 7.42 20.68 18.15
N GLY A 70 7.37 21.76 17.35
CA GLY A 70 8.26 21.99 16.23
C GLY A 70 9.64 22.46 16.66
N ASP A 71 10.65 22.08 15.87
CA ASP A 71 12.01 22.55 16.04
C ASP A 71 12.11 24.03 15.60
N LEU A 72 12.96 24.80 16.28
CA LEU A 72 13.30 26.17 15.91
C LEU A 72 14.56 26.17 15.05
N ASP A 73 14.47 26.77 13.86
CA ASP A 73 15.61 26.96 12.99
C ASP A 73 15.93 28.46 12.93
N LEU A 74 17.06 28.88 13.51
CA LEU A 74 17.44 30.30 13.66
C LEU A 74 18.82 30.61 13.07
N VAL A 75 18.95 31.81 12.49
CA VAL A 75 20.22 32.35 12.00
C VAL A 75 20.47 33.69 12.68
N LEU A 76 21.56 33.78 13.43
CA LEU A 76 22.07 35.05 13.94
C LEU A 76 23.06 35.61 12.91
N VAL A 77 22.64 36.67 12.23
CA VAL A 77 23.40 37.33 11.18
C VAL A 77 24.20 38.48 11.77
N HIS A 78 25.47 38.63 11.40
CA HIS A 78 26.31 39.69 11.92
C HIS A 78 27.27 40.29 10.88
N GLU A 79 27.70 41.53 11.12
CA GLU A 79 28.78 42.18 10.37
C GLU A 79 30.12 42.14 11.12
N LYS A 80 30.61 40.93 11.39
CA LYS A 80 31.91 40.70 12.05
C LYS A 80 32.05 41.40 13.42
N ARG A 81 30.94 41.48 14.17
CA ARG A 81 30.90 41.98 15.55
C ARG A 81 31.85 41.16 16.46
N PRO A 82 32.79 41.79 17.20
CA PRO A 82 33.73 41.07 18.05
C PRO A 82 33.07 40.34 19.24
N GLU A 83 31.91 40.81 19.70
CA GLU A 83 31.13 40.27 20.81
C GLU A 83 30.11 39.21 20.38
N ILE A 84 30.11 38.79 19.10
CA ILE A 84 29.07 37.91 18.54
C ILE A 84 28.91 36.59 19.31
N ALA A 85 30.01 36.00 19.79
CA ALA A 85 29.96 34.76 20.56
C ALA A 85 29.19 34.94 21.87
N ALA A 86 29.43 36.05 22.58
CA ALA A 86 28.73 36.35 23.83
C ALA A 86 27.23 36.64 23.59
N VAL A 87 26.89 37.33 22.50
CA VAL A 87 25.49 37.58 22.10
C VAL A 87 24.80 36.25 21.74
N ALA A 88 25.48 35.38 20.99
CA ALA A 88 24.98 34.07 20.60
C ALA A 88 24.68 33.20 21.83
N ASP A 89 25.64 33.06 22.73
CA ASP A 89 25.47 32.29 23.97
C ASP A 89 24.29 32.82 24.81
N ALA A 90 24.22 34.14 25.00
CA ALA A 90 23.13 34.79 25.75
C ALA A 90 21.75 34.62 25.09
N LEU A 91 21.70 34.36 23.78
CA LEU A 91 20.46 34.11 23.04
C LEU A 91 20.07 32.62 23.03
N TRP A 92 21.03 31.71 22.89
CA TRP A 92 20.78 30.28 22.71
C TRP A 92 20.55 29.53 24.03
N TYR A 93 21.29 29.84 25.09
CA TYR A 93 21.12 29.18 26.39
C TYR A 93 19.68 29.26 26.92
N PRO A 94 19.00 30.42 26.91
CA PRO A 94 17.61 30.50 27.33
C PRO A 94 16.64 29.63 26.50
N LEU A 95 16.93 29.40 25.22
CA LEU A 95 16.10 28.53 24.36
C LEU A 95 16.28 27.06 24.73
N TRP A 96 17.51 26.62 24.99
CA TRP A 96 17.80 25.26 25.45
C TRP A 96 17.25 25.00 26.84
N ASP A 97 17.41 25.96 27.77
CA ASP A 97 16.89 25.86 29.14
C ASP A 97 15.35 25.79 29.17
N ALA A 98 14.69 26.38 28.18
CA ALA A 98 13.24 26.27 27.98
C ALA A 98 12.79 24.92 27.39
N GLY A 99 13.72 24.00 27.12
CA GLY A 99 13.44 22.66 26.58
C GLY A 99 13.09 22.63 25.09
N LEU A 100 13.36 23.71 24.36
CA LEU A 100 13.08 23.79 22.93
C LEU A 100 14.20 23.13 22.10
N ARG A 101 13.79 22.43 21.06
CA ARG A 101 14.72 21.90 20.05
C ARG A 101 15.13 23.05 19.14
N LEU A 102 16.43 23.31 19.06
CA LEU A 102 17.01 24.44 18.34
C LEU A 102 18.09 23.96 17.38
N ASP A 103 17.89 24.17 16.09
CA ASP A 103 18.94 24.23 15.09
C ASP A 103 19.30 25.70 14.86
N HIS A 104 20.58 26.04 14.95
CA HIS A 104 21.01 27.43 14.85
C HIS A 104 22.33 27.59 14.11
N SER A 105 22.53 28.77 13.54
CA SER A 105 23.84 29.16 13.02
C SER A 105 24.12 30.64 13.23
N VAL A 106 25.41 30.96 13.38
CA VAL A 106 25.92 32.33 13.48
C VAL A 106 26.75 32.59 12.23
N ARG A 107 26.33 33.54 11.39
CA ARG A 107 26.92 33.72 10.06
C ARG A 107 26.96 35.18 9.63
N THR A 108 27.94 35.53 8.83
CA THR A 108 27.90 36.70 7.95
C THR A 108 27.00 36.42 6.73
N VAL A 109 26.61 37.47 6.00
CA VAL A 109 25.82 37.31 4.76
C VAL A 109 26.60 36.49 3.73
N GLU A 110 27.92 36.70 3.63
CA GLU A 110 28.79 35.98 2.69
C GLU A 110 28.87 34.49 3.02
N GLU A 111 29.02 34.13 4.30
CA GLU A 111 29.07 32.73 4.75
C GLU A 111 27.74 32.01 4.51
N ALA A 112 26.61 32.68 4.79
CA ALA A 112 25.29 32.11 4.55
C ALA A 112 25.01 31.93 3.05
N ALA A 113 25.38 32.90 2.21
CA ALA A 113 25.28 32.77 0.76
C ALA A 113 26.20 31.66 0.20
N GLY A 114 27.39 31.49 0.78
CA GLY A 114 28.32 30.41 0.48
C GLY A 114 27.71 29.03 0.73
N VAL A 115 27.15 28.82 1.92
CA VAL A 115 26.47 27.56 2.28
C VAL A 115 25.25 27.31 1.40
N ALA A 116 24.42 28.33 1.16
CA ALA A 116 23.26 28.20 0.28
C ALA A 116 23.64 27.78 -1.16
N SER A 117 24.87 28.06 -1.59
CA SER A 117 25.36 27.65 -2.91
C SER A 117 25.79 26.19 -2.98
N SER A 118 26.25 25.60 -1.88
CA SER A 118 26.97 24.32 -1.86
C SER A 118 26.23 23.17 -1.17
N ASP A 119 25.27 23.48 -0.29
CA ASP A 119 24.47 22.51 0.44
C ASP A 119 22.99 22.73 0.13
N VAL A 120 22.36 21.75 -0.52
CA VAL A 120 20.97 21.85 -0.95
C VAL A 120 19.99 21.96 0.23
N ARG A 121 20.24 21.28 1.36
CA ARG A 121 19.34 21.27 2.52
C ARG A 121 19.41 22.59 3.27
N ALA A 122 20.62 23.09 3.51
CA ALA A 122 20.82 24.39 4.12
C ALA A 122 20.33 25.52 3.20
N GLY A 123 20.55 25.41 1.89
CA GLY A 123 20.04 26.33 0.89
C GLY A 123 18.52 26.43 0.89
N LEU A 124 17.81 25.29 0.93
CA LEU A 124 16.35 25.27 1.06
C LEU A 124 15.86 25.99 2.32
N SER A 125 16.48 25.73 3.48
CA SER A 125 16.12 26.42 4.73
C SER A 125 16.32 27.94 4.64
N LEU A 126 17.45 28.38 4.05
CA LEU A 126 17.78 29.79 3.88
C LEU A 126 16.90 30.56 2.88
N LEU A 127 16.16 29.87 2.00
CA LEU A 127 15.14 30.50 1.16
C LEU A 127 13.96 31.05 1.99
N ASP A 128 13.72 30.44 3.15
CA ASP A 128 12.65 30.81 4.08
C ASP A 128 13.07 31.92 5.06
N ALA A 129 14.24 32.54 4.85
CA ALA A 129 14.79 33.57 5.73
C ALA A 129 13.81 34.72 5.96
N ARG A 130 13.39 34.88 7.22
CA ARG A 130 12.44 35.90 7.69
C ARG A 130 13.01 36.64 8.89
N PHE A 131 12.99 37.96 8.83
CA PHE A 131 13.39 38.82 9.94
C PHE A 131 12.52 38.57 11.19
N VAL A 132 13.19 38.48 12.36
CA VAL A 132 12.56 38.39 13.68
C VAL A 132 12.91 39.63 14.52
N ALA A 133 14.20 39.96 14.67
CA ALA A 133 14.66 41.07 15.50
C ALA A 133 16.02 41.64 15.07
N GLY A 134 16.33 42.87 15.50
CA GLY A 134 17.58 43.57 15.22
C GLY A 134 17.58 44.40 13.92
N ASP A 135 18.67 44.34 13.17
CA ASP A 135 18.88 45.09 11.93
C ASP A 135 18.10 44.48 10.74
N ALA A 136 16.96 45.10 10.41
CA ALA A 136 16.10 44.65 9.32
C ALA A 136 16.75 44.77 7.93
N GLU A 137 17.68 45.71 7.73
CA GLU A 137 18.39 45.87 6.46
C GLU A 137 19.39 44.72 6.25
N LEU A 138 20.10 44.33 7.31
CA LEU A 138 20.99 43.17 7.29
C LEU A 138 20.23 41.88 6.97
N ALA A 139 19.07 41.66 7.59
CA ALA A 139 18.23 40.51 7.27
C ALA A 139 17.71 40.55 5.82
N GLY A 140 17.35 41.73 5.31
CA GLY A 140 16.99 41.93 3.91
C GLY A 140 18.12 41.58 2.95
N ARG A 141 19.36 41.99 3.27
CA ARG A 141 20.56 41.64 2.49
C ARG A 141 20.85 40.14 2.52
N LEU A 142 20.70 39.48 3.67
CA LEU A 142 20.82 38.02 3.76
C LEU A 142 19.85 37.35 2.78
N ARG A 143 18.55 37.68 2.86
CA ARG A 143 17.51 37.09 2.00
C ARG A 143 17.77 37.32 0.51
N ALA A 144 18.22 38.52 0.14
CA ALA A 144 18.57 38.83 -1.24
C ALA A 144 19.79 38.03 -1.71
N ALA A 145 20.83 37.91 -0.88
CA ALA A 145 22.05 37.18 -1.20
C ALA A 145 21.81 35.67 -1.32
N THR A 146 21.03 35.06 -0.42
CA THR A 146 20.70 33.63 -0.47
C THR A 146 19.85 33.30 -1.69
N LEU A 147 18.85 34.12 -2.02
CA LEU A 147 18.03 33.96 -3.22
C LEU A 147 18.85 34.09 -4.52
N SER A 148 19.76 35.07 -4.58
CA SER A 148 20.67 35.24 -5.71
C SER A 148 21.62 34.04 -5.85
N SER A 149 22.20 33.59 -4.74
CA SER A 149 23.08 32.42 -4.69
C SER A 149 22.38 31.13 -5.14
N TRP A 150 21.15 30.90 -4.67
CA TRP A 150 20.32 29.76 -5.07
C TRP A 150 20.05 29.75 -6.58
N ARG A 151 19.63 30.89 -7.15
CA ARG A 151 19.39 31.03 -8.60
C ARG A 151 20.64 30.75 -9.42
N GLN A 152 21.79 31.28 -9.01
CA GLN A 152 23.05 31.07 -9.71
C GLN A 152 23.53 29.62 -9.62
N SER A 153 23.24 28.94 -8.50
CA SER A 153 23.71 27.59 -8.21
C SER A 153 22.69 26.50 -8.57
N ALA A 154 21.47 26.86 -9.02
CA ALA A 154 20.38 25.91 -9.30
C ALA A 154 20.80 24.78 -10.24
N GLY A 155 21.54 25.09 -11.32
CA GLY A 155 22.02 24.06 -12.25
C GLY A 155 22.90 22.98 -11.60
N ARG A 156 23.56 23.28 -10.48
CA ARG A 156 24.35 22.33 -9.68
C ARG A 156 23.53 21.65 -8.59
N LEU A 157 22.64 22.38 -7.90
CA LEU A 157 21.92 21.89 -6.72
C LEU A 157 20.66 21.09 -7.05
N LEU A 158 19.99 21.38 -8.16
CA LEU A 158 18.73 20.73 -8.52
C LEU A 158 18.83 19.23 -8.80
N PRO A 159 19.92 18.69 -9.40
CA PRO A 159 20.11 17.25 -9.49
C PRO A 159 20.11 16.56 -8.11
N GLU A 160 20.79 17.14 -7.13
CA GLU A 160 20.81 16.62 -5.75
C GLU A 160 19.42 16.71 -5.11
N LEU A 161 18.70 17.83 -5.30
CA LEU A 161 17.32 17.99 -4.82
C LEU A 161 16.38 16.91 -5.39
N ARG A 162 16.52 16.60 -6.67
CA ARG A 162 15.74 15.56 -7.33
C ARG A 162 16.06 14.18 -6.75
N ASP A 163 17.32 13.90 -6.49
CA ASP A 163 17.73 12.60 -5.95
C ASP A 163 17.23 12.43 -4.51
N LEU A 164 17.31 13.48 -3.67
CA LEU A 164 16.67 13.52 -2.35
C LEU A 164 15.16 13.27 -2.40
N ARG A 165 14.47 13.78 -3.42
CA ARG A 165 13.04 13.53 -3.63
C ARG A 165 12.76 12.07 -3.97
N ARG A 166 13.53 11.49 -4.89
CA ARG A 166 13.38 10.09 -5.32
C ARG A 166 13.69 9.10 -4.19
N ASP A 167 14.70 9.39 -3.38
CA ASP A 167 15.08 8.52 -2.27
C ASP A 167 14.02 8.51 -1.17
N ARG A 168 13.41 9.65 -0.86
CA ARG A 168 12.25 9.70 0.06
C ARG A 168 11.07 8.87 -0.44
N ALA A 169 10.76 8.95 -1.73
CA ALA A 169 9.69 8.13 -2.32
C ALA A 169 9.95 6.61 -2.18
N ARG A 170 11.21 6.18 -2.30
CA ARG A 170 11.60 4.76 -2.14
C ARG A 170 11.58 4.30 -0.68
N GLN A 171 11.98 5.16 0.25
CA GLN A 171 12.14 4.80 1.66
C GLN A 171 10.82 4.89 2.44
N VAL A 172 10.03 5.94 2.20
CA VAL A 172 8.81 6.23 2.96
C VAL A 172 7.56 5.77 2.20
N GLY A 173 7.59 5.77 0.87
CA GLY A 173 6.44 5.48 0.03
C GLY A 173 5.66 6.73 -0.37
N GLU A 174 4.47 6.51 -0.91
CA GLU A 174 3.60 7.54 -1.46
C GLU A 174 2.46 7.88 -0.51
N LEU A 175 2.38 9.14 -0.07
CA LEU A 175 1.37 9.64 0.87
C LEU A 175 -0.04 9.21 0.48
N ALA A 176 -0.31 9.25 -0.83
CA ALA A 176 -1.57 8.91 -1.46
C ALA A 176 -2.09 7.50 -1.17
N PHE A 177 -1.20 6.56 -0.83
CA PHE A 177 -1.51 5.13 -0.79
C PHE A 177 -1.18 4.48 0.55
N LEU A 178 -0.57 5.23 1.47
CA LEU A 178 -0.23 4.74 2.81
C LEU A 178 -1.45 4.80 3.73
N LEU A 179 -1.74 3.69 4.41
CA LEU A 179 -2.74 3.65 5.47
C LEU A 179 -2.31 4.39 6.74
N GLU A 180 -1.01 4.53 6.97
CA GLU A 180 -0.42 5.33 8.04
C GLU A 180 0.60 6.31 7.43
N PRO A 181 0.13 7.40 6.81
CA PRO A 181 1.00 8.26 6.00
C PRO A 181 1.93 9.13 6.87
N ASP A 182 3.20 9.24 6.48
CA ASP A 182 4.08 10.31 6.95
C ASP A 182 3.76 11.60 6.20
N LEU A 183 3.13 12.56 6.90
CA LEU A 183 2.63 13.80 6.31
C LEU A 183 3.74 14.72 5.77
N LYS A 184 4.98 14.53 6.23
CA LYS A 184 6.10 15.40 5.93
C LYS A 184 6.98 14.82 4.84
N GLU A 185 7.54 13.64 5.07
CA GLU A 185 8.63 13.08 4.29
C GLU A 185 8.16 12.18 3.14
N ALA A 186 6.95 11.61 3.22
CA ALA A 186 6.39 10.76 2.15
C ALA A 186 6.30 11.51 0.82
N TYR A 187 6.31 10.75 -0.27
CA TYR A 187 6.12 11.30 -1.60
C TYR A 187 4.69 11.87 -1.75
N GLY A 188 4.59 13.15 -2.13
CA GLY A 188 3.33 13.90 -2.07
C GLY A 188 3.11 14.65 -0.74
N GLY A 189 3.96 14.44 0.27
CA GLY A 189 3.89 15.14 1.56
C GLY A 189 4.37 16.60 1.52
N LEU A 190 4.45 17.24 2.68
CA LEU A 190 4.79 18.67 2.82
C LEU A 190 6.12 19.06 2.15
N ARG A 191 7.10 18.16 2.08
CA ARG A 191 8.36 18.43 1.37
C ARG A 191 8.18 18.70 -0.13
N GLU A 192 7.13 18.18 -0.77
CA GLU A 192 6.83 18.49 -2.17
C GLU A 192 6.45 19.96 -2.38
N GLY A 193 5.67 20.54 -1.45
CA GLY A 193 5.37 21.97 -1.46
C GLY A 193 6.62 22.83 -1.32
N GLN A 194 7.56 22.42 -0.45
CA GLN A 194 8.85 23.11 -0.28
C GLN A 194 9.70 23.05 -1.55
N VAL A 195 9.74 21.90 -2.24
CA VAL A 195 10.42 21.75 -3.53
C VAL A 195 9.81 22.68 -4.58
N LEU A 196 8.48 22.73 -4.69
CA LEU A 196 7.78 23.61 -5.64
C LEU A 196 8.13 25.09 -5.40
N ARG A 197 8.07 25.56 -4.15
CA ARG A 197 8.48 26.93 -3.78
C ARG A 197 9.96 27.20 -4.10
N ALA A 198 10.84 26.23 -3.88
CA ALA A 198 12.26 26.38 -4.18
C ALA A 198 12.53 26.50 -5.69
N LEU A 199 11.77 25.78 -6.53
CA LEU A 199 11.82 25.90 -7.98
C LEU A 199 11.28 27.24 -8.48
N ALA A 200 10.19 27.73 -7.87
CA ALA A 200 9.67 29.07 -8.13
C ALA A 200 10.68 30.16 -7.71
N ALA A 201 11.31 30.03 -6.55
CA ALA A 201 12.37 30.92 -6.08
C ALA A 201 13.57 30.96 -7.04
N ALA A 202 13.90 29.81 -7.65
CA ALA A 202 14.90 29.70 -8.72
C ALA A 202 14.49 30.32 -10.06
N GLN A 203 13.23 30.76 -10.22
CA GLN A 203 12.64 31.26 -11.47
C GLN A 203 12.61 30.19 -12.59
N LEU A 204 12.48 28.93 -12.20
CA LEU A 204 12.39 27.80 -13.13
C LEU A 204 10.97 27.25 -13.25
N ALA A 205 10.09 27.68 -12.37
CA ALA A 205 8.67 27.35 -12.33
C ALA A 205 7.86 28.58 -11.91
N ASP A 206 6.56 28.54 -12.17
CA ASP A 206 5.60 29.49 -11.62
C ASP A 206 5.38 29.20 -10.12
N GLU A 207 4.89 30.19 -9.38
CA GLU A 207 4.44 29.99 -7.99
C GLU A 207 3.33 28.92 -7.92
N PRO A 208 3.24 28.15 -6.82
CA PRO A 208 2.17 27.18 -6.63
C PRO A 208 0.78 27.81 -6.78
N THR A 209 -0.10 27.11 -7.48
CA THR A 209 -1.48 27.56 -7.69
C THR A 209 -2.31 27.41 -6.42
N ALA A 210 -3.45 28.11 -6.34
CA ALA A 210 -4.29 28.14 -5.14
C ALA A 210 -4.75 26.75 -4.68
N ASP A 211 -5.02 25.83 -5.61
CA ASP A 211 -5.38 24.44 -5.33
C ASP A 211 -4.20 23.62 -4.72
N VAL A 212 -2.96 23.91 -5.13
CA VAL A 212 -1.76 23.29 -4.54
C VAL A 212 -1.52 23.83 -3.13
N GLU A 213 -1.73 25.12 -2.94
CA GLU A 213 -1.67 25.77 -1.62
C GLU A 213 -2.74 25.23 -0.67
N ALA A 214 -3.94 24.97 -1.16
CA ALA A 214 -5.01 24.35 -0.38
C ALA A 214 -4.63 22.93 0.06
N ALA A 215 -4.11 22.11 -0.86
CA ALA A 215 -3.62 20.77 -0.54
C ALA A 215 -2.48 20.80 0.50
N TYR A 216 -1.52 21.72 0.33
CA TYR A 216 -0.42 21.89 1.28
C TYR A 216 -0.92 22.34 2.67
N THR A 217 -1.88 23.27 2.71
CA THR A 217 -2.46 23.77 3.96
C THR A 217 -3.23 22.68 4.70
N LEU A 218 -4.01 21.86 3.99
CA LEU A 218 -4.69 20.70 4.57
C LEU A 218 -3.69 19.77 5.28
N LEU A 219 -2.57 19.44 4.64
CA LEU A 219 -1.55 18.58 5.27
C LEU A 219 -0.91 19.24 6.51
N LEU A 220 -0.73 20.56 6.52
CA LEU A 220 -0.28 21.27 7.72
C LEU A 220 -1.31 21.20 8.85
N ASP A 221 -2.59 21.34 8.54
CA ASP A 221 -3.68 21.31 9.52
C ASP A 221 -3.80 19.92 10.17
N VAL A 222 -3.72 18.86 9.35
CA VAL A 222 -3.67 17.47 9.84
C VAL A 222 -2.44 17.23 10.71
N ARG A 223 -1.26 17.72 10.31
CA ARG A 223 -0.02 17.59 11.08
C ARG A 223 -0.07 18.33 12.41
N ASP A 224 -0.63 19.53 12.43
CA ASP A 224 -0.77 20.32 13.66
C ASP A 224 -1.71 19.62 14.64
N GLU A 225 -2.82 19.07 14.16
CA GLU A 225 -3.76 18.31 14.98
C GLU A 225 -3.11 17.05 15.57
N LEU A 226 -2.44 16.26 14.73
CA LEU A 226 -1.73 15.04 15.13
C LEU A 226 -0.71 15.34 16.25
N ARG A 227 0.13 16.35 16.07
CA ARG A 227 1.16 16.70 17.05
C ARG A 227 0.58 17.25 18.34
N ARG A 228 -0.50 18.05 18.26
CA ARG A 228 -1.17 18.58 19.45
C ARG A 228 -1.78 17.46 20.29
N ARG A 229 -2.39 16.45 19.65
CA ARG A 229 -2.99 15.30 20.33
C ARG A 229 -1.96 14.35 20.91
N THR A 230 -0.95 14.00 20.14
CA THR A 230 0.08 13.05 20.57
C THR A 230 1.04 13.65 21.61
N GLY A 231 1.10 14.98 21.72
CA GLY A 231 2.06 15.66 22.59
C GLY A 231 3.51 15.51 22.14
N ARG A 232 3.73 15.11 20.87
CA ARG A 232 5.04 14.68 20.34
C ARG A 232 5.28 15.29 18.97
N ALA A 233 6.55 15.36 18.59
CA ALA A 233 6.99 15.85 17.27
C ALA A 233 6.84 14.83 16.13
N GLY A 234 5.89 13.89 16.22
CA GLY A 234 5.67 12.84 15.22
C GLY A 234 4.90 13.35 14.00
N ASP A 235 5.23 12.83 12.81
CA ASP A 235 4.60 13.21 11.53
C ASP A 235 3.85 12.05 10.85
N VAL A 236 3.85 10.86 11.46
CA VAL A 236 3.16 9.66 10.96
C VAL A 236 1.73 9.62 11.53
N LEU A 237 0.74 9.67 10.64
CA LEU A 237 -0.67 9.57 10.99
C LEU A 237 -1.06 8.10 11.21
N VAL A 238 -0.67 7.56 12.37
CA VAL A 238 -0.99 6.18 12.78
C VAL A 238 -2.49 5.98 12.93
N ARG A 239 -2.94 4.74 12.75
CA ARG A 239 -4.38 4.39 12.70
C ARG A 239 -5.18 4.85 13.91
N GLN A 240 -4.59 4.77 15.10
CA GLN A 240 -5.25 5.14 16.35
C GLN A 240 -5.56 6.66 16.43
N GLU A 241 -4.78 7.49 15.73
CA GLU A 241 -4.94 8.94 15.74
C GLU A 241 -5.86 9.45 14.63
N GLN A 242 -6.18 8.64 13.61
CA GLN A 242 -6.97 9.07 12.45
C GLN A 242 -8.38 9.52 12.82
N GLY A 243 -9.13 8.71 13.59
CA GLY A 243 -10.47 9.08 14.04
C GLY A 243 -10.48 10.37 14.87
N PRO A 244 -9.66 10.47 15.93
CA PRO A 244 -9.59 11.67 16.75
C PRO A 244 -9.13 12.94 16.00
N VAL A 245 -8.18 12.81 15.07
CA VAL A 245 -7.75 13.92 14.20
C VAL A 245 -8.88 14.34 13.26
N ALA A 246 -9.60 13.38 12.66
CA ALA A 246 -10.73 13.67 11.77
C ALA A 246 -11.83 14.45 12.50
N GLU A 247 -12.19 14.03 13.71
CA GLU A 247 -13.19 14.70 14.54
C GLU A 247 -12.79 16.15 14.86
N ALA A 248 -11.53 16.37 15.24
CA ALA A 248 -11.03 17.71 15.57
C ALA A 248 -10.98 18.66 14.35
N LEU A 249 -10.81 18.11 13.14
CA LEU A 249 -10.89 18.86 11.89
C LEU A 249 -12.32 18.97 11.33
N GLY A 250 -13.33 18.41 12.01
CA GLY A 250 -14.72 18.45 11.58
C GLY A 250 -15.03 17.56 10.37
N LEU A 251 -14.22 16.53 10.12
CA LEU A 251 -14.43 15.55 9.06
C LEU A 251 -15.36 14.41 9.52
N ALA A 252 -16.03 13.76 8.57
CA ALA A 252 -17.01 12.72 8.85
C ALA A 252 -16.44 11.45 9.53
N GLY A 253 -15.12 11.26 9.49
CA GLY A 253 -14.45 10.13 10.12
C GLY A 253 -13.07 9.85 9.53
N GLU A 254 -12.47 8.74 9.98
CA GLU A 254 -11.11 8.33 9.59
C GLU A 254 -10.93 8.11 8.07
N ASP A 255 -11.91 7.49 7.40
CA ASP A 255 -11.82 7.26 5.94
C ASP A 255 -11.93 8.56 5.14
N ALA A 256 -12.73 9.52 5.62
CA ALA A 256 -12.81 10.85 5.01
C ALA A 256 -11.49 11.61 5.17
N LEU A 257 -10.87 11.56 6.36
CA LEU A 257 -9.55 12.13 6.60
C LEU A 257 -8.49 11.52 5.67
N LEU A 258 -8.40 10.19 5.61
CA LEU A 258 -7.42 9.51 4.75
C LEU A 258 -7.65 9.82 3.27
N ARG A 259 -8.90 9.91 2.81
CA ARG A 259 -9.23 10.31 1.44
C ARG A 259 -8.73 11.72 1.13
N GLU A 260 -9.01 12.69 2.00
CA GLU A 260 -8.57 14.09 1.82
C GLU A 260 -7.03 14.22 1.84
N VAL A 261 -6.35 13.53 2.78
CA VAL A 261 -4.88 13.45 2.82
C VAL A 261 -4.34 12.84 1.52
N SER A 262 -4.97 11.77 1.02
CA SER A 262 -4.55 11.11 -0.21
C SER A 262 -4.72 12.01 -1.43
N LEU A 263 -5.84 12.73 -1.52
CA LEU A 263 -6.10 13.71 -2.59
C LEU A 263 -5.09 14.86 -2.58
N ALA A 264 -4.79 15.42 -1.40
CA ALA A 264 -3.76 16.45 -1.26
C ALA A 264 -2.38 15.94 -1.68
N GLY A 265 -2.01 14.72 -1.25
CA GLY A 265 -0.76 14.07 -1.63
C GLY A 265 -0.61 13.87 -3.12
N ARG A 266 -1.65 13.32 -3.76
CA ARG A 266 -1.67 13.12 -5.22
C ARG A 266 -1.55 14.45 -5.96
N ARG A 267 -2.22 15.50 -5.51
CA ARG A 267 -2.15 16.82 -6.14
C ARG A 267 -0.73 17.42 -6.07
N LEU A 268 -0.11 17.38 -4.89
CA LEU A 268 1.25 17.86 -4.69
C LEU A 268 2.27 17.09 -5.53
N ALA A 269 2.20 15.75 -5.50
CA ALA A 269 3.07 14.88 -6.30
C ALA A 269 2.90 15.15 -7.80
N PHE A 270 1.66 15.26 -8.28
CA PHE A 270 1.34 15.51 -9.68
C PHE A 270 1.95 16.81 -10.18
N VAL A 271 1.74 17.91 -9.45
CA VAL A 271 2.27 19.23 -9.84
C VAL A 271 3.79 19.28 -9.72
N ALA A 272 4.37 18.64 -8.70
CA ALA A 272 5.82 18.50 -8.56
C ALA A 272 6.44 17.74 -9.74
N ASP A 273 5.86 16.61 -10.16
CA ASP A 273 6.34 15.84 -11.32
C ASP A 273 6.20 16.58 -12.65
N ALA A 274 5.06 17.25 -12.85
CA ALA A 274 4.84 18.07 -14.04
C ALA A 274 5.84 19.24 -14.09
N THR A 275 6.16 19.84 -12.95
CA THR A 275 7.14 20.92 -12.85
C THR A 275 8.55 20.40 -13.07
N TRP A 276 8.93 19.28 -12.46
CA TRP A 276 10.27 18.72 -12.63
C TRP A 276 10.60 18.35 -14.06
N ARG A 277 9.66 17.75 -14.79
CA ARG A 277 9.87 17.42 -16.22
C ARG A 277 10.16 18.66 -17.06
N ARG A 278 9.46 19.78 -16.80
CA ARG A 278 9.74 21.06 -17.47
C ARG A 278 11.13 21.58 -17.13
N VAL A 279 11.52 21.52 -15.86
CA VAL A 279 12.82 22.00 -15.37
C VAL A 279 13.97 21.14 -15.87
N GLU A 280 13.85 19.82 -15.89
CA GLU A 280 14.88 18.93 -16.45
C GLU A 280 15.11 19.22 -17.94
N GLY A 281 14.03 19.49 -18.69
CA GLY A 281 14.11 19.90 -20.09
C GLY A 281 14.89 21.20 -20.34
N THR A 282 14.93 22.12 -19.36
CA THR A 282 15.71 23.37 -19.46
C THR A 282 17.14 23.24 -18.95
N LEU A 283 17.40 22.34 -18.00
CA LEU A 283 18.73 22.09 -17.43
C LEU A 283 19.66 21.31 -18.36
N VAL A 284 19.13 20.45 -19.24
CA VAL A 284 19.94 19.79 -20.27
C VAL A 284 20.42 20.85 -21.27
N ARG A 285 21.68 21.28 -21.13
CA ARG A 285 22.36 22.23 -22.04
C ARG A 285 22.21 21.79 -23.50
N ARG A 286 21.20 22.31 -24.20
CA ARG A 286 21.22 22.34 -25.67
C ARG A 286 22.18 23.46 -26.09
N PRO A 287 23.14 23.22 -27.00
CA PRO A 287 23.93 24.31 -27.55
C PRO A 287 22.98 25.35 -28.15
N ARG A 288 23.38 26.64 -28.09
CA ARG A 288 22.65 27.81 -28.64
C ARG A 288 22.57 27.78 -30.18
N THR A 289 22.33 26.62 -30.79
CA THR A 289 22.00 26.51 -32.20
C THR A 289 20.60 27.06 -32.41
N ARG A 290 20.47 28.02 -33.34
CA ARG A 290 19.25 28.68 -33.82
C ARG A 290 17.99 27.88 -33.53
N TYR A 291 16.98 28.52 -32.93
CA TYR A 291 15.58 28.07 -32.76
C TYR A 291 15.14 27.02 -33.79
N ARG A 292 15.51 25.75 -33.58
CA ARG A 292 15.04 24.65 -34.41
C ARG A 292 13.68 24.33 -33.81
N ARG A 293 12.60 24.72 -34.51
CA ARG A 293 11.23 24.38 -34.12
C ARG A 293 11.21 22.88 -33.79
N THR A 294 10.82 22.54 -32.57
CA THR A 294 10.64 21.13 -32.19
C THR A 294 9.68 20.50 -33.19
N PRO A 295 10.10 19.44 -33.91
CA PRO A 295 9.25 18.82 -34.92
C PRO A 295 7.95 18.35 -34.30
N ARG A 296 6.86 18.46 -35.06
CA ARG A 296 5.53 17.99 -34.68
C ARG A 296 5.25 16.72 -35.46
N GLU A 297 5.24 15.60 -34.77
CA GLU A 297 5.05 14.28 -35.38
C GLU A 297 3.61 13.83 -35.14
N PRO A 298 2.82 13.52 -36.18
CA PRO A 298 1.46 13.02 -36.01
C PRO A 298 1.44 11.72 -35.21
N LEU A 299 0.58 11.64 -34.18
CA LEU A 299 0.36 10.42 -33.39
C LEU A 299 -1.02 9.82 -33.64
N ALA A 300 -2.03 10.66 -33.84
CA ALA A 300 -3.39 10.29 -34.20
C ALA A 300 -4.08 11.51 -34.85
N ASP A 301 -5.29 11.33 -35.36
CA ASP A 301 -6.06 12.44 -35.90
C ASP A 301 -6.30 13.53 -34.83
N GLY A 302 -5.96 14.77 -35.14
CA GLY A 302 -6.00 15.89 -34.20
C GLY A 302 -4.93 15.89 -33.08
N VAL A 303 -3.98 14.94 -33.08
CA VAL A 303 -3.01 14.74 -31.98
C VAL A 303 -1.58 14.56 -32.50
N VAL A 304 -0.63 15.31 -31.94
CA VAL A 304 0.79 15.26 -32.34
C VAL A 304 1.72 15.18 -31.14
N ARG A 305 2.89 14.59 -31.33
CA ARG A 305 4.02 14.71 -30.42
C ARG A 305 4.71 16.03 -30.66
N GLN A 306 5.06 16.75 -29.59
CA GLN A 306 5.97 17.88 -29.65
C GLN A 306 6.97 17.80 -28.50
N GLY A 307 8.18 17.32 -28.80
CA GLY A 307 9.22 17.09 -27.79
C GLY A 307 8.92 15.84 -26.95
N ASP A 308 8.77 16.02 -25.65
CA ASP A 308 8.47 15.02 -24.63
C ASP A 308 7.00 15.03 -24.17
N ALA A 309 6.14 15.74 -24.89
CA ALA A 309 4.71 15.82 -24.59
C ALA A 309 3.84 15.56 -25.82
N VAL A 310 2.62 15.09 -25.55
CA VAL A 310 1.53 15.02 -26.52
C VAL A 310 0.75 16.33 -26.47
N VAL A 311 0.51 16.91 -27.65
CA VAL A 311 -0.23 18.16 -27.84
C VAL A 311 -1.27 18.02 -28.95
N LEU A 312 -2.23 18.92 -28.99
CA LEU A 312 -3.21 18.97 -30.06
C LEU A 312 -2.58 19.44 -31.37
N ALA A 313 -3.05 18.89 -32.50
CA ALA A 313 -2.76 19.40 -33.84
C ALA A 313 -3.26 20.85 -34.00
N ARG A 314 -2.75 21.58 -35.00
CA ARG A 314 -3.08 23.02 -35.16
C ARG A 314 -4.53 23.24 -35.60
N ASP A 315 -5.07 22.28 -36.32
CA ASP A 315 -6.40 22.22 -36.90
C ASP A 315 -7.38 21.42 -36.04
N ALA A 316 -6.93 20.87 -34.90
CA ALA A 316 -7.79 20.17 -33.96
C ALA A 316 -8.87 21.10 -33.41
N ARG A 317 -10.12 20.62 -33.35
CA ARG A 317 -11.29 21.36 -32.85
C ARG A 317 -11.91 20.64 -31.66
N PRO A 318 -11.38 20.80 -30.43
CA PRO A 318 -11.89 20.10 -29.25
C PRO A 318 -13.40 20.25 -29.03
N ALA A 319 -13.95 21.45 -29.27
CA ALA A 319 -15.37 21.72 -29.11
C ALA A 319 -16.30 20.96 -30.08
N ALA A 320 -15.76 20.39 -31.16
CA ALA A 320 -16.51 19.66 -32.17
C ALA A 320 -16.21 18.15 -32.19
N ASP A 321 -15.30 17.66 -31.34
CA ASP A 321 -14.85 16.26 -31.34
C ASP A 321 -14.88 15.69 -29.90
N SER A 322 -15.96 14.99 -29.56
CA SER A 322 -16.13 14.33 -28.26
C SER A 322 -15.15 13.17 -28.03
N GLY A 323 -14.55 12.63 -29.10
CA GLY A 323 -13.57 11.53 -29.03
C GLY A 323 -12.12 11.99 -28.85
N LEU A 324 -11.83 13.28 -29.05
CA LEU A 324 -10.45 13.81 -29.06
C LEU A 324 -9.72 13.56 -27.73
N LEU A 325 -10.43 13.66 -26.60
CA LEU A 325 -9.87 13.41 -25.27
C LEU A 325 -9.26 12.01 -25.17
N LEU A 326 -10.06 10.97 -25.41
CA LEU A 326 -9.64 9.58 -25.30
C LEU A 326 -8.62 9.21 -26.39
N ARG A 327 -8.76 9.79 -27.58
CA ARG A 327 -7.79 9.62 -28.67
C ARG A 327 -6.41 10.19 -28.28
N ALA A 328 -6.38 11.36 -27.66
CA ALA A 328 -5.15 11.99 -27.18
C ALA A 328 -4.52 11.21 -26.02
N ALA A 329 -5.33 10.75 -25.07
CA ALA A 329 -4.87 9.91 -23.96
C ALA A 329 -4.28 8.58 -24.45
N ALA A 330 -4.97 7.89 -25.37
CA ALA A 330 -4.47 6.65 -25.97
C ALA A 330 -3.16 6.86 -26.74
N ALA A 331 -3.05 7.95 -27.49
CA ALA A 331 -1.83 8.33 -28.19
C ALA A 331 -0.67 8.62 -27.23
N ALA A 332 -0.96 9.25 -26.09
CA ALA A 332 0.01 9.53 -25.03
C ALA A 332 0.54 8.23 -24.40
N ALA A 333 -0.36 7.35 -23.96
CA ALA A 333 0.01 6.05 -23.37
C ALA A 333 0.83 5.20 -24.34
N ARG A 334 0.40 5.09 -25.61
CA ARG A 334 1.13 4.33 -26.64
C ARG A 334 2.52 4.89 -26.93
N ALA A 335 2.69 6.21 -26.86
CA ALA A 335 3.97 6.87 -27.08
C ALA A 335 4.88 6.84 -25.84
N GLY A 336 4.40 6.37 -24.68
CA GLY A 336 5.11 6.49 -23.40
C GLY A 336 5.32 7.94 -22.97
N LEU A 337 4.40 8.84 -23.36
CA LEU A 337 4.45 10.27 -23.10
C LEU A 337 3.21 10.72 -22.33
N LEU A 338 3.27 11.92 -21.77
CA LEU A 338 2.12 12.56 -21.15
C LEU A 338 1.54 13.68 -22.00
N LEU A 339 0.27 14.01 -21.75
CA LEU A 339 -0.37 15.19 -22.32
C LEU A 339 0.27 16.45 -21.72
N SER A 340 0.53 17.46 -22.55
CA SER A 340 1.03 18.73 -22.02
C SER A 340 -0.03 19.36 -21.08
N PRO A 341 0.36 20.10 -20.03
CA PRO A 341 -0.58 20.76 -19.13
C PRO A 341 -1.57 21.69 -19.87
N TYR A 342 -1.10 22.38 -20.91
CA TYR A 342 -1.97 23.21 -21.75
C TYR A 342 -3.00 22.36 -22.51
N THR A 343 -2.59 21.24 -23.11
CA THR A 343 -3.49 20.33 -23.80
C THR A 343 -4.53 19.74 -22.88
N LEU A 344 -4.15 19.32 -21.66
CA LEU A 344 -5.11 18.84 -20.66
C LEU A 344 -6.16 19.88 -20.34
N LYS A 345 -5.76 21.12 -20.02
CA LYS A 345 -6.70 22.22 -19.72
C LYS A 345 -7.63 22.51 -20.89
N VAL A 346 -7.10 22.56 -22.11
CA VAL A 346 -7.90 22.76 -23.32
C VAL A 346 -8.92 21.63 -23.50
N LEU A 347 -8.52 20.38 -23.30
CA LEU A 347 -9.42 19.23 -23.40
C LEU A 347 -10.49 19.25 -22.29
N ALA A 348 -10.12 19.58 -21.05
CA ALA A 348 -11.04 19.68 -19.91
C ALA A 348 -12.11 20.74 -20.14
N VAL A 349 -11.73 21.92 -20.64
CA VAL A 349 -12.66 23.05 -20.83
C VAL A 349 -13.49 22.91 -22.10
N HIS A 350 -12.90 22.46 -23.21
CA HIS A 350 -13.52 22.59 -24.52
C HIS A 350 -14.10 21.29 -25.10
N THR A 351 -13.70 20.10 -24.64
CA THR A 351 -14.25 18.85 -25.18
C THR A 351 -15.70 18.68 -24.71
N PRO A 352 -16.68 18.41 -25.61
CA PRO A 352 -18.06 18.12 -25.20
C PRO A 352 -18.17 16.75 -24.51
N PRO A 353 -19.26 16.48 -23.76
CA PRO A 353 -19.49 15.15 -23.17
C PRO A 353 -19.52 14.08 -24.27
N VAL A 354 -19.09 12.87 -23.93
CA VAL A 354 -19.19 11.75 -24.86
C VAL A 354 -20.68 11.37 -25.00
N PRO A 355 -21.20 11.18 -26.24
CA PRO A 355 -22.55 10.66 -26.43
C PRO A 355 -22.75 9.31 -25.74
N GLU A 356 -23.96 9.04 -25.26
CA GLU A 356 -24.33 7.76 -24.65
C GLU A 356 -25.39 7.07 -25.52
N PRO A 357 -25.15 5.84 -26.02
CA PRO A 357 -23.94 5.04 -25.86
C PRO A 357 -22.71 5.65 -26.56
N TRP A 358 -21.51 5.35 -26.05
CA TRP A 358 -20.27 5.83 -26.65
C TRP A 358 -20.14 5.36 -28.11
N PRO A 359 -19.77 6.26 -29.03
CA PRO A 359 -19.43 5.85 -30.39
C PRO A 359 -18.28 4.83 -30.40
N PRO A 360 -18.28 3.85 -31.34
CA PRO A 360 -17.28 2.80 -31.37
C PRO A 360 -15.84 3.32 -31.31
N GLU A 361 -15.51 4.36 -32.06
CA GLU A 361 -14.17 4.97 -32.11
C GLU A 361 -13.72 5.56 -30.76
N VAL A 362 -14.66 6.04 -29.94
CA VAL A 362 -14.39 6.56 -28.59
C VAL A 362 -14.10 5.38 -27.66
N ARG A 363 -14.95 4.35 -27.69
CA ARG A 363 -14.71 3.10 -26.95
C ARG A 363 -13.35 2.48 -27.31
N TRP A 364 -13.03 2.38 -28.60
CA TRP A 364 -11.74 1.86 -29.07
C TRP A 364 -10.55 2.69 -28.58
N SER A 365 -10.71 4.01 -28.47
CA SER A 365 -9.67 4.87 -27.92
C SER A 365 -9.46 4.62 -26.43
N PHE A 366 -10.55 4.42 -25.66
CA PHE A 366 -10.43 4.03 -24.25
C PHE A 366 -9.76 2.65 -24.08
N LEU A 367 -10.16 1.66 -24.87
CA LEU A 367 -9.52 0.34 -24.86
C LEU A 367 -8.03 0.42 -25.21
N ARG A 368 -7.64 1.25 -26.19
CA ARG A 368 -6.24 1.48 -26.54
C ARG A 368 -5.45 2.20 -25.43
N LEU A 369 -6.12 3.06 -24.66
CA LEU A 369 -5.53 3.66 -23.47
C LEU A 369 -5.23 2.57 -22.45
N LEU A 370 -6.21 1.73 -22.08
CA LEU A 370 -6.01 0.64 -21.11
C LEU A 370 -4.96 -0.38 -21.59
N ALA A 371 -5.00 -0.76 -22.87
CA ALA A 371 -4.01 -1.64 -23.48
C ALA A 371 -2.58 -1.06 -23.50
N GLY A 372 -2.40 0.22 -23.19
CA GLY A 372 -1.08 0.84 -22.97
C GLY A 372 -0.34 0.32 -21.74
N GLY A 373 -1.00 -0.47 -20.89
CA GLY A 373 -0.40 -1.11 -19.71
C GLY A 373 0.17 -0.09 -18.74
N ARG A 374 1.40 -0.31 -18.27
CA ARG A 374 2.08 0.60 -17.32
C ARG A 374 2.21 2.04 -17.83
N ALA A 375 2.27 2.27 -19.14
CA ALA A 375 2.33 3.62 -19.70
C ALA A 375 0.99 4.37 -19.62
N ALA A 376 -0.13 3.65 -19.45
CA ALA A 376 -1.45 4.24 -19.27
C ALA A 376 -1.65 4.84 -17.87
N VAL A 377 -1.01 4.25 -16.86
CA VAL A 377 -1.14 4.63 -15.45
C VAL A 377 -0.94 6.14 -15.20
N PRO A 378 0.17 6.78 -15.63
CA PRO A 378 0.36 8.21 -15.42
C PRO A 378 -0.53 9.08 -16.33
N VAL A 379 -1.07 8.53 -17.42
CA VAL A 379 -2.05 9.23 -18.29
C VAL A 379 -3.43 9.23 -17.66
N LEU A 380 -3.87 8.10 -17.08
CA LEU A 380 -5.11 8.01 -16.32
C LEU A 380 -5.04 8.91 -15.07
N GLU A 381 -3.88 8.99 -14.41
CA GLU A 381 -3.66 9.97 -13.33
C GLU A 381 -3.84 11.41 -13.83
N GLN A 382 -3.33 11.77 -15.03
CA GLN A 382 -3.56 13.10 -15.62
C GLN A 382 -5.05 13.39 -15.85
N LEU A 383 -5.81 12.39 -16.31
CA LEU A 383 -7.24 12.55 -16.52
C LEU A 383 -7.99 12.70 -15.19
N ASP A 384 -7.64 11.91 -14.18
CA ASP A 384 -8.24 11.98 -12.85
C ASP A 384 -7.96 13.33 -12.16
N GLN A 385 -6.73 13.83 -12.24
CA GLN A 385 -6.33 15.13 -11.64
C GLN A 385 -7.07 16.34 -12.23
N GLU A 386 -7.57 16.22 -13.45
CA GLU A 386 -8.36 17.26 -14.13
C GLU A 386 -9.87 16.93 -14.14
N GLY A 387 -10.31 15.92 -13.38
CA GLY A 387 -11.71 15.49 -13.29
C GLY A 387 -12.28 14.87 -14.58
N LEU A 388 -11.43 14.61 -15.57
CA LEU A 388 -11.81 14.06 -16.86
C LEU A 388 -12.19 12.58 -16.76
N LEU A 389 -11.60 11.84 -15.82
CA LEU A 389 -11.95 10.43 -15.60
C LEU A 389 -13.34 10.29 -14.97
N SER A 390 -13.65 11.09 -13.93
CA SER A 390 -14.99 11.16 -13.33
C SER A 390 -16.06 11.61 -14.33
N ARG A 391 -15.70 12.45 -15.31
CA ARG A 391 -16.62 12.83 -16.40
C ARG A 391 -16.95 11.66 -17.33
N LEU A 392 -16.01 10.74 -17.56
CA LEU A 392 -16.21 9.56 -18.40
C LEU A 392 -16.91 8.42 -17.63
N VAL A 393 -16.58 8.28 -16.35
CA VAL A 393 -17.11 7.26 -15.44
C VAL A 393 -17.49 7.95 -14.12
N PRO A 394 -18.72 8.49 -13.99
CA PRO A 394 -19.14 9.21 -12.78
C PRO A 394 -19.04 8.39 -11.49
N GLU A 395 -19.18 7.07 -11.58
CA GLU A 395 -19.04 6.13 -10.47
C GLU A 395 -17.62 6.12 -9.88
N TRP A 396 -16.62 6.59 -10.66
CA TRP A 396 -15.23 6.72 -10.24
C TRP A 396 -15.07 7.58 -8.98
N ASP A 397 -15.90 8.63 -8.81
CA ASP A 397 -15.81 9.52 -7.65
C ASP A 397 -15.98 8.79 -6.31
N ARG A 398 -16.68 7.65 -6.29
CA ARG A 398 -16.86 6.85 -5.07
C ARG A 398 -15.64 6.03 -4.70
N VAL A 399 -14.86 5.58 -5.69
CA VAL A 399 -13.64 4.80 -5.47
C VAL A 399 -12.37 5.65 -5.46
N ARG A 400 -12.47 6.90 -5.96
CA ARG A 400 -11.37 7.87 -6.03
C ARG A 400 -10.73 8.13 -4.66
N SER A 401 -9.45 7.82 -4.52
CA SER A 401 -8.70 7.88 -3.27
C SER A 401 -9.40 7.19 -2.08
N LEU A 402 -10.20 6.14 -2.33
CA LEU A 402 -10.86 5.38 -1.28
C LEU A 402 -9.83 4.46 -0.58
N PRO A 403 -9.61 4.60 0.75
CA PRO A 403 -8.64 3.78 1.48
C PRO A 403 -9.02 2.29 1.49
N GLN A 404 -8.02 1.40 1.39
CA GLN A 404 -8.21 -0.05 1.49
C GLN A 404 -7.57 -0.59 2.76
N ARG A 405 -8.38 -0.94 3.76
CA ARG A 405 -7.89 -1.28 5.11
C ARG A 405 -7.25 -2.67 5.25
N HIS A 406 -7.26 -3.50 4.21
CA HIS A 406 -6.57 -4.80 4.28
C HIS A 406 -5.06 -4.63 4.08
N PRO A 407 -4.20 -5.28 4.92
CA PRO A 407 -2.75 -5.08 4.93
C PRO A 407 -2.03 -5.33 3.60
N TRP A 408 -2.65 -6.10 2.70
CA TRP A 408 -2.06 -6.51 1.43
C TRP A 408 -2.28 -5.52 0.30
N HIS A 409 -3.25 -4.61 0.44
CA HIS A 409 -3.51 -3.59 -0.56
C HIS A 409 -2.44 -2.51 -0.44
N ARG A 410 -1.68 -2.35 -1.51
CA ARG A 410 -0.66 -1.31 -1.63
C ARG A 410 -1.27 0.05 -1.95
N PHE A 411 -2.45 0.08 -2.55
CA PHE A 411 -3.02 1.25 -3.19
C PHE A 411 -4.46 1.51 -2.71
N THR A 412 -4.90 2.76 -2.81
CA THR A 412 -6.33 3.11 -2.77
C THR A 412 -7.09 2.37 -3.87
N VAL A 413 -8.41 2.24 -3.74
CA VAL A 413 -9.23 1.42 -4.67
C VAL A 413 -9.05 1.88 -6.11
N ASP A 414 -9.20 3.17 -6.40
CA ASP A 414 -9.01 3.75 -7.72
C ASP A 414 -7.64 3.42 -8.34
N ARG A 415 -6.56 3.62 -7.59
CA ARG A 415 -5.21 3.31 -8.08
C ARG A 415 -5.05 1.81 -8.30
N HIS A 416 -5.58 0.98 -7.42
CA HIS A 416 -5.56 -0.47 -7.60
C HIS A 416 -6.28 -0.92 -8.88
N LEU A 417 -7.46 -0.34 -9.18
CA LEU A 417 -8.19 -0.60 -10.44
C LEU A 417 -7.35 -0.25 -11.68
N VAL A 418 -6.64 0.89 -11.65
CA VAL A 418 -5.74 1.29 -12.73
C VAL A 418 -4.55 0.35 -12.88
N GLU A 419 -3.94 -0.07 -11.77
CA GLU A 419 -2.80 -1.01 -11.77
C GLU A 419 -3.22 -2.40 -12.25
N ALA A 420 -4.38 -2.90 -11.80
CA ALA A 420 -4.95 -4.16 -12.26
C ALA A 420 -5.23 -4.14 -13.76
N ALA A 421 -5.83 -3.06 -14.29
CA ALA A 421 -6.01 -2.87 -15.72
C ALA A 421 -4.68 -2.80 -16.48
N ALA A 422 -3.65 -2.17 -15.90
CA ALA A 422 -2.33 -2.09 -16.49
C ALA A 422 -1.62 -3.46 -16.57
N VAL A 423 -1.79 -4.31 -15.55
CA VAL A 423 -1.31 -5.70 -15.59
C VAL A 423 -2.12 -6.54 -16.57
N ALA A 424 -3.45 -6.38 -16.59
CA ALA A 424 -4.33 -7.09 -17.51
C ALA A 424 -3.97 -6.84 -18.99
N ALA A 425 -3.45 -5.66 -19.31
CA ALA A 425 -2.93 -5.34 -20.64
C ALA A 425 -1.81 -6.30 -21.10
N GLU A 426 -0.98 -6.79 -20.18
CA GLU A 426 0.09 -7.77 -20.47
C GLU A 426 -0.49 -9.18 -20.78
N LEU A 427 -1.72 -9.46 -20.34
CA LEU A 427 -2.43 -10.73 -20.48
C LEU A 427 -3.42 -10.75 -21.66
N THR A 428 -3.48 -9.69 -22.46
CA THR A 428 -4.42 -9.56 -23.60
C THR A 428 -4.23 -10.63 -24.68
N ARG A 429 -3.08 -11.32 -24.70
CA ARG A 429 -2.81 -12.43 -25.62
C ARG A 429 -3.25 -13.79 -25.09
N ASP A 430 -3.65 -13.86 -23.82
CA ASP A 430 -4.06 -15.10 -23.15
C ASP A 430 -5.59 -15.31 -23.23
N VAL A 431 -6.34 -14.36 -23.82
CA VAL A 431 -7.81 -14.36 -23.88
C VAL A 431 -8.33 -13.95 -25.27
N ASP A 432 -9.49 -14.46 -25.66
CA ASP A 432 -10.12 -14.15 -26.95
C ASP A 432 -10.78 -12.75 -26.98
N ARG A 433 -11.19 -12.25 -25.81
CA ARG A 433 -11.86 -10.95 -25.64
C ARG A 433 -11.06 -9.99 -24.76
N PRO A 434 -9.88 -9.52 -25.23
CA PRO A 434 -9.03 -8.62 -24.45
C PRO A 434 -9.72 -7.29 -24.13
N ASP A 435 -10.68 -6.86 -24.93
CA ASP A 435 -11.51 -5.69 -24.68
C ASP A 435 -12.35 -5.83 -23.39
N LEU A 436 -12.97 -6.99 -23.18
CA LEU A 436 -13.75 -7.28 -21.98
C LEU A 436 -12.85 -7.48 -20.76
N LEU A 437 -11.68 -8.09 -20.93
CA LEU A 437 -10.68 -8.21 -19.85
C LEU A 437 -10.23 -6.84 -19.34
N LEU A 438 -9.87 -5.92 -20.24
CA LEU A 438 -9.37 -4.59 -19.86
C LEU A 438 -10.43 -3.77 -19.10
N VAL A 439 -11.68 -3.80 -19.56
CA VAL A 439 -12.78 -3.10 -18.90
C VAL A 439 -13.16 -3.80 -17.59
N GLY A 440 -13.25 -5.13 -17.60
CA GLY A 440 -13.51 -5.93 -16.40
C GLY A 440 -12.46 -5.68 -15.31
N ALA A 441 -11.17 -5.62 -15.67
CA ALA A 441 -10.09 -5.33 -14.74
C ALA A 441 -10.18 -3.92 -14.12
N LEU A 442 -10.53 -2.91 -14.91
CA LEU A 442 -10.75 -1.55 -14.41
C LEU A 442 -11.98 -1.45 -13.49
N LEU A 443 -12.98 -2.33 -13.65
CA LEU A 443 -14.26 -2.23 -12.95
C LEU A 443 -14.48 -3.29 -11.86
N HIS A 444 -13.61 -4.29 -11.72
CA HIS A 444 -13.86 -5.46 -10.87
C HIS A 444 -14.20 -5.10 -9.42
N ASP A 445 -13.59 -4.02 -8.91
CA ASP A 445 -13.72 -3.55 -7.54
C ASP A 445 -14.54 -2.24 -7.43
N ILE A 446 -15.24 -1.84 -8.50
CA ILE A 446 -16.00 -0.58 -8.52
C ILE A 446 -17.05 -0.51 -7.41
N GLY A 447 -17.59 -1.66 -6.99
CA GLY A 447 -18.58 -1.75 -5.92
C GLY A 447 -18.08 -1.37 -4.52
N LYS A 448 -16.75 -1.30 -4.28
CA LYS A 448 -16.19 -0.94 -2.96
C LYS A 448 -16.61 0.45 -2.46
N GLY A 449 -17.01 1.34 -3.36
CA GLY A 449 -17.54 2.67 -3.02
C GLY A 449 -18.99 2.67 -2.48
N TRP A 450 -19.61 1.50 -2.32
CA TRP A 450 -21.00 1.33 -1.88
C TRP A 450 -21.09 0.36 -0.69
N PRO A 451 -22.13 0.48 0.15
CA PRO A 451 -22.38 -0.47 1.22
C PRO A 451 -22.86 -1.82 0.66
N GLY A 452 -22.37 -2.92 1.24
CA GLY A 452 -22.73 -4.28 0.85
C GLY A 452 -21.51 -5.10 0.43
N ASP A 453 -21.75 -6.30 -0.09
CA ASP A 453 -20.70 -7.05 -0.77
C ASP A 453 -20.35 -6.36 -2.10
N HIS A 454 -19.08 -6.00 -2.26
CA HIS A 454 -18.59 -5.18 -3.37
C HIS A 454 -18.71 -5.89 -4.73
N SER A 455 -18.69 -7.22 -4.78
CA SER A 455 -18.88 -7.97 -6.02
C SER A 455 -20.35 -7.96 -6.42
N GLU A 456 -21.26 -8.14 -5.46
CA GLU A 456 -22.71 -8.12 -5.72
C GLU A 456 -23.21 -6.74 -6.12
N VAL A 457 -22.74 -5.69 -5.44
CA VAL A 457 -23.11 -4.31 -5.75
C VAL A 457 -22.38 -3.80 -7.01
N GLY A 458 -21.15 -4.28 -7.25
CA GLY A 458 -20.35 -3.92 -8.41
C GLY A 458 -20.94 -4.42 -9.72
N GLU A 459 -21.56 -5.60 -9.74
CA GLU A 459 -22.17 -6.21 -10.93
C GLU A 459 -23.13 -5.26 -11.69
N PRO A 460 -24.23 -4.76 -11.10
CA PRO A 460 -25.16 -3.87 -11.80
C PRO A 460 -24.52 -2.51 -12.15
N ILE A 461 -23.53 -2.06 -11.37
CA ILE A 461 -22.78 -0.82 -11.66
C ILE A 461 -21.93 -1.00 -12.92
N ALA A 462 -21.17 -2.08 -12.99
CA ALA A 462 -20.33 -2.39 -14.14
C ALA A 462 -21.17 -2.60 -15.41
N ALA A 463 -22.34 -3.23 -15.29
CA ALA A 463 -23.27 -3.39 -16.40
C ALA A 463 -23.77 -2.04 -16.94
N ALA A 464 -24.12 -1.09 -16.05
CA ALA A 464 -24.54 0.25 -16.43
C ALA A 464 -23.41 1.03 -17.12
N ILE A 465 -22.18 0.96 -16.58
CA ILE A 465 -20.99 1.57 -17.18
C ILE A 465 -20.71 1.00 -18.58
N ALA A 466 -20.74 -0.33 -18.73
CA ALA A 466 -20.49 -1.00 -20.01
C ALA A 466 -21.56 -0.67 -21.06
N THR A 467 -22.83 -0.58 -20.65
CA THR A 467 -23.94 -0.14 -21.51
C THR A 467 -23.71 1.30 -22.00
N ARG A 468 -23.31 2.20 -21.10
CA ARG A 468 -22.96 3.59 -21.43
C ARG A 468 -21.77 3.68 -22.39
N MET A 469 -20.78 2.80 -22.25
CA MET A 469 -19.66 2.63 -23.19
C MET A 469 -20.07 2.01 -24.54
N GLY A 470 -21.33 1.64 -24.71
CA GLY A 470 -21.91 1.12 -25.94
C GLY A 470 -21.57 -0.33 -26.25
N PHE A 471 -21.18 -1.13 -25.26
CA PHE A 471 -21.03 -2.58 -25.44
C PHE A 471 -22.38 -3.23 -25.77
N ALA A 472 -22.35 -4.33 -26.53
CA ALA A 472 -23.56 -5.10 -26.83
C ALA A 472 -24.05 -5.81 -25.56
N GLU A 473 -25.35 -6.12 -25.48
CA GLU A 473 -25.96 -6.74 -24.29
C GLU A 473 -25.24 -8.02 -23.82
N ALA A 474 -24.81 -8.88 -24.75
CA ALA A 474 -24.03 -10.08 -24.43
C ALA A 474 -22.67 -9.75 -23.79
N ASP A 475 -21.99 -8.71 -24.29
CA ASP A 475 -20.70 -8.26 -23.74
C ASP A 475 -20.86 -7.60 -22.37
N VAL A 476 -21.96 -6.86 -22.18
CA VAL A 476 -22.34 -6.26 -20.89
C VAL A 476 -22.57 -7.36 -19.85
N ALA A 477 -23.27 -8.45 -20.23
CA ALA A 477 -23.49 -9.60 -19.35
C ALA A 477 -22.16 -10.24 -18.94
N VAL A 478 -21.23 -10.45 -19.89
CA VAL A 478 -19.89 -10.97 -19.56
C VAL A 478 -19.15 -10.05 -18.60
N ILE A 479 -19.10 -8.73 -18.84
CA ILE A 479 -18.44 -7.79 -17.92
C ILE A 479 -19.08 -7.85 -16.52
N ALA A 480 -20.42 -7.90 -16.45
CA ALA A 480 -21.13 -8.03 -15.18
C ALA A 480 -20.74 -9.33 -14.45
N THR A 481 -20.69 -10.46 -15.15
CA THR A 481 -20.22 -11.75 -14.61
C THR A 481 -18.77 -11.68 -14.13
N LEU A 482 -17.87 -11.02 -14.87
CA LEU A 482 -16.48 -10.82 -14.44
C LEU A 482 -16.41 -10.05 -13.13
N VAL A 483 -17.14 -8.95 -12.99
CA VAL A 483 -17.17 -8.15 -11.76
C VAL A 483 -17.82 -8.94 -10.62
N ARG A 484 -18.92 -9.65 -10.89
CA ARG A 484 -19.62 -10.46 -9.89
C ARG A 484 -18.76 -11.59 -9.32
N HIS A 485 -17.93 -12.20 -10.15
CA HIS A 485 -17.21 -13.43 -9.82
C HIS A 485 -15.69 -13.28 -9.84
N HIS A 486 -15.14 -12.07 -9.79
CA HIS A 486 -13.69 -11.85 -9.85
C HIS A 486 -12.91 -12.56 -8.72
N LEU A 487 -13.54 -12.78 -7.56
CA LEU A 487 -12.97 -13.55 -6.45
C LEU A 487 -13.22 -15.06 -6.52
N LEU A 488 -14.04 -15.56 -7.47
CA LEU A 488 -14.46 -16.96 -7.52
C LEU A 488 -13.27 -17.92 -7.58
N LEU A 489 -12.38 -17.71 -8.55
CA LEU A 489 -11.20 -18.57 -8.75
C LEU A 489 -10.21 -18.49 -7.58
N PRO A 490 -9.72 -17.29 -7.16
CA PRO A 490 -8.75 -17.22 -6.07
C PRO A 490 -9.34 -17.73 -4.74
N ALA A 491 -10.59 -17.39 -4.40
CA ALA A 491 -11.21 -17.86 -3.16
C ALA A 491 -11.46 -19.37 -3.18
N THR A 492 -11.90 -19.93 -4.31
CA THR A 492 -12.12 -21.38 -4.42
C THR A 492 -10.80 -22.13 -4.34
N ALA A 493 -9.79 -21.68 -5.09
CA ALA A 493 -8.49 -22.34 -5.16
C ALA A 493 -7.77 -22.39 -3.80
N THR A 494 -7.94 -21.36 -2.95
CA THR A 494 -7.29 -21.31 -1.64
C THR A 494 -8.11 -21.93 -0.52
N ARG A 495 -9.45 -21.95 -0.61
CA ARG A 495 -10.32 -22.41 0.50
C ARG A 495 -10.94 -23.78 0.30
N ARG A 496 -10.95 -24.31 -0.93
CA ARG A 496 -11.59 -25.59 -1.27
C ARG A 496 -10.57 -26.59 -1.79
N ASP A 497 -10.92 -27.87 -1.72
CA ASP A 497 -10.15 -28.91 -2.41
C ASP A 497 -10.46 -28.87 -3.90
N ILE A 498 -9.50 -28.42 -4.69
CA ILE A 498 -9.60 -28.31 -6.16
C ILE A 498 -9.53 -29.68 -6.84
N ASP A 499 -9.17 -30.76 -6.14
CA ASP A 499 -9.23 -32.12 -6.65
C ASP A 499 -10.63 -32.75 -6.50
N ASP A 500 -11.52 -32.14 -5.72
CA ASP A 500 -12.91 -32.60 -5.57
C ASP A 500 -13.74 -32.24 -6.83
N PRO A 501 -14.31 -33.21 -7.56
CA PRO A 501 -15.18 -32.95 -8.71
C PRO A 501 -16.33 -31.99 -8.41
N ALA A 502 -16.93 -32.02 -7.21
CA ALA A 502 -18.01 -31.09 -6.84
C ALA A 502 -17.52 -29.63 -6.77
N THR A 503 -16.26 -29.40 -6.42
CA THR A 503 -15.64 -28.07 -6.47
C THR A 503 -15.51 -27.58 -7.91
N VAL A 504 -15.08 -28.47 -8.81
CA VAL A 504 -14.92 -28.16 -10.24
C VAL A 504 -16.28 -27.91 -10.90
N ASP A 505 -17.27 -28.77 -10.66
CA ASP A 505 -18.63 -28.66 -11.19
C ASP A 505 -19.30 -27.36 -10.74
N ARG A 506 -19.17 -27.00 -9.46
CA ARG A 506 -19.73 -25.73 -8.94
C ARG A 506 -19.15 -24.52 -9.66
N VAL A 507 -17.84 -24.48 -9.91
CA VAL A 507 -17.22 -23.36 -10.64
C VAL A 507 -17.76 -23.32 -12.07
N ALA A 508 -17.82 -24.47 -12.75
CA ALA A 508 -18.37 -24.59 -14.11
C ALA A 508 -19.83 -24.11 -14.19
N GLU A 509 -20.68 -24.51 -13.24
CA GLU A 509 -22.09 -24.10 -13.15
C GLU A 509 -22.22 -22.60 -12.85
N THR A 510 -21.41 -22.07 -11.94
CA THR A 510 -21.44 -20.65 -11.54
C THR A 510 -21.17 -19.72 -12.72
N ILE A 511 -20.28 -20.12 -13.63
CA ILE A 511 -19.94 -19.35 -14.84
C ILE A 511 -20.80 -19.73 -16.05
N GLY A 512 -21.86 -20.52 -15.87
CA GLY A 512 -22.77 -20.93 -16.94
C GLY A 512 -22.16 -21.87 -17.98
N GLY A 513 -21.05 -22.53 -17.65
CA GLY A 513 -20.32 -23.41 -18.57
C GLY A 513 -19.54 -22.69 -19.67
N ASP A 514 -19.33 -21.38 -19.55
CA ASP A 514 -18.65 -20.57 -20.55
C ASP A 514 -17.11 -20.59 -20.37
N VAL A 515 -16.42 -21.28 -21.30
CA VAL A 515 -14.96 -21.37 -21.36
C VAL A 515 -14.31 -19.99 -21.55
N ALA A 516 -14.91 -19.08 -22.32
CA ALA A 516 -14.35 -17.75 -22.52
C ALA A 516 -14.40 -16.93 -21.22
N VAL A 517 -15.48 -17.04 -20.45
CA VAL A 517 -15.60 -16.43 -19.11
C VAL A 517 -14.56 -17.01 -18.15
N LEU A 518 -14.32 -18.33 -18.17
CA LEU A 518 -13.27 -18.96 -17.36
C LEU A 518 -11.89 -18.35 -17.63
N HIS A 519 -11.51 -18.21 -18.90
CA HIS A 519 -10.23 -17.62 -19.30
C HIS A 519 -10.12 -16.14 -18.89
N LEU A 520 -11.21 -15.36 -19.04
CA LEU A 520 -11.26 -13.97 -18.62
C LEU A 520 -11.13 -13.83 -17.09
N LEU A 521 -11.85 -14.64 -16.31
CA LEU A 521 -11.73 -14.67 -14.84
C LEU A 521 -10.33 -15.08 -14.39
N HIS A 522 -9.70 -16.03 -15.08
CA HIS A 522 -8.33 -16.43 -14.77
C HIS A 522 -7.34 -15.29 -15.01
N ALA A 523 -7.42 -14.62 -16.16
CA ALA A 523 -6.59 -13.46 -16.46
C ALA A 523 -6.84 -12.30 -15.48
N LEU A 524 -8.11 -12.05 -15.13
CA LEU A 524 -8.49 -11.04 -14.14
C LEU A 524 -7.91 -11.34 -12.76
N ALA A 525 -8.04 -12.57 -12.26
CA ALA A 525 -7.50 -12.97 -10.96
C ALA A 525 -5.97 -12.82 -10.91
N ARG A 526 -5.27 -13.14 -12.00
CA ARG A 526 -3.81 -12.92 -12.12
C ARG A 526 -3.47 -11.43 -12.09
N ALA A 527 -4.24 -10.59 -12.79
CA ALA A 527 -4.01 -9.16 -12.88
C ALA A 527 -4.28 -8.43 -11.56
N ASP A 528 -5.41 -8.73 -10.92
CA ASP A 528 -5.77 -8.24 -9.59
C ASP A 528 -4.70 -8.66 -8.56
N GLY A 529 -4.41 -9.97 -8.47
CA GLY A 529 -3.39 -10.49 -7.57
C GLY A 529 -2.03 -9.81 -7.74
N ALA A 530 -1.55 -9.66 -8.97
CA ALA A 530 -0.27 -8.99 -9.24
C ALA A 530 -0.28 -7.47 -8.96
N ALA A 531 -1.44 -6.82 -8.94
CA ALA A 531 -1.61 -5.42 -8.56
C ALA A 531 -1.69 -5.19 -7.03
N THR A 532 -1.70 -6.27 -6.24
CA THR A 532 -1.59 -6.23 -4.78
C THR A 532 -0.14 -6.46 -4.30
N SER A 533 0.08 -6.61 -3.00
CA SER A 533 1.41 -6.97 -2.48
C SER A 533 1.86 -8.38 -2.91
N ALA A 534 3.17 -8.59 -3.04
CA ALA A 534 3.75 -9.90 -3.38
C ALA A 534 3.39 -11.01 -2.36
N SER A 535 3.06 -10.63 -1.11
CA SER A 535 2.54 -11.56 -0.10
C SER A 535 1.09 -11.99 -0.34
N ALA A 536 0.29 -11.18 -1.03
CA ALA A 536 -1.11 -11.49 -1.30
C ALA A 536 -1.26 -12.50 -2.45
N TRP A 537 -0.44 -12.35 -3.50
CA TRP A 537 -0.40 -13.20 -4.68
C TRP A 537 0.95 -13.90 -4.81
N SER A 538 1.10 -15.02 -4.09
CA SER A 538 2.33 -15.82 -4.12
C SER A 538 2.34 -16.80 -5.32
N PRO A 539 3.52 -17.32 -5.71
CA PRO A 539 3.62 -18.35 -6.73
C PRO A 539 2.74 -19.58 -6.44
N TRP A 540 2.58 -19.98 -5.17
CA TRP A 540 1.64 -21.02 -4.75
C TRP A 540 0.19 -20.71 -5.13
N LYS A 541 -0.29 -19.51 -4.78
CA LYS A 541 -1.67 -19.10 -5.09
C LYS A 541 -1.92 -19.07 -6.59
N ALA A 542 -0.95 -18.55 -7.35
CA ALA A 542 -1.01 -18.55 -8.81
C ALA A 542 -1.09 -19.98 -9.38
N HIS A 543 -0.29 -20.92 -8.83
CA HIS A 543 -0.32 -22.32 -9.23
C HIS A 543 -1.66 -22.99 -8.91
N LEU A 544 -2.20 -22.79 -7.71
CA LEU A 544 -3.52 -23.34 -7.32
C LEU A 544 -4.64 -22.84 -8.23
N VAL A 545 -4.66 -21.54 -8.55
CA VAL A 545 -5.66 -20.97 -9.46
C VAL A 545 -5.52 -21.56 -10.86
N ALA A 546 -4.30 -21.67 -11.39
CA ALA A 546 -4.07 -22.29 -12.70
C ALA A 546 -4.49 -23.77 -12.73
N ALA A 547 -4.21 -24.51 -11.66
CA ALA A 547 -4.59 -25.93 -11.52
C ALA A 547 -6.12 -26.12 -11.45
N LEU A 548 -6.83 -25.22 -10.76
CA LEU A 548 -8.30 -25.19 -10.76
C LEU A 548 -8.84 -24.91 -12.16
N VAL A 549 -8.32 -23.89 -12.85
CA VAL A 549 -8.75 -23.51 -14.20
C VAL A 549 -8.57 -24.66 -15.18
N ALA A 550 -7.43 -25.35 -15.16
CA ALA A 550 -7.18 -26.51 -16.02
C ALA A 550 -8.20 -27.65 -15.80
N ARG A 551 -8.59 -27.90 -14.55
CA ARG A 551 -9.60 -28.93 -14.21
C ARG A 551 -11.00 -28.52 -14.67
N VAL A 552 -11.38 -27.27 -14.46
CA VAL A 552 -12.67 -26.73 -14.94
C VAL A 552 -12.72 -26.77 -16.47
N GLN A 553 -11.64 -26.36 -17.15
CA GLN A 553 -11.54 -26.43 -18.61
C GLN A 553 -11.76 -27.86 -19.12
N ALA A 554 -11.03 -28.83 -18.58
CA ALA A 554 -11.19 -30.23 -18.97
C ALA A 554 -12.63 -30.74 -18.75
N ARG A 555 -13.26 -30.34 -17.64
CA ARG A 555 -14.64 -30.69 -17.32
C ARG A 555 -15.65 -30.10 -18.31
N LEU A 556 -15.40 -28.90 -18.83
CA LEU A 556 -16.24 -28.24 -19.84
C LEU A 556 -16.04 -28.84 -21.23
N ASP A 557 -14.81 -29.20 -21.59
CA ASP A 557 -14.48 -29.83 -22.88
C ASP A 557 -15.01 -31.27 -23.00
N GLY A 558 -15.53 -31.85 -21.91
CA GLY A 558 -15.95 -33.26 -21.85
C GLY A 558 -14.78 -34.23 -22.00
N ALA A 559 -13.54 -33.75 -21.86
CA ALA A 559 -12.35 -34.55 -21.93
C ALA A 559 -12.06 -35.18 -20.56
N PRO A 560 -11.58 -36.44 -20.49
CA PRO A 560 -10.90 -36.89 -19.29
C PRO A 560 -9.76 -35.89 -19.03
N PRO A 561 -9.54 -35.45 -17.78
CA PRO A 561 -8.59 -34.39 -17.52
C PRO A 561 -7.23 -34.77 -18.10
N ALA A 562 -6.67 -33.86 -18.92
CA ALA A 562 -5.47 -34.12 -19.68
C ALA A 562 -4.36 -34.67 -18.76
N VAL A 563 -3.63 -35.66 -19.27
CA VAL A 563 -2.59 -36.44 -18.60
C VAL A 563 -1.47 -35.52 -18.10
N ASP A 564 -1.70 -34.94 -16.91
CA ASP A 564 -0.77 -34.52 -15.85
C ASP A 564 -1.60 -33.94 -14.68
N THR A 565 -2.66 -34.65 -14.28
CA THR A 565 -3.40 -34.38 -13.03
C THR A 565 -2.66 -34.96 -11.83
N THR A 566 -1.38 -34.68 -11.72
CA THR A 566 -0.69 -34.80 -10.44
C THR A 566 -1.49 -33.93 -9.46
N PRO A 567 -2.05 -34.49 -8.38
CA PRO A 567 -2.73 -33.68 -7.37
C PRO A 567 -1.77 -32.58 -6.91
N VAL A 568 -2.26 -31.37 -6.65
CA VAL A 568 -1.38 -30.26 -6.21
C VAL A 568 -0.71 -30.59 -4.87
N LEU A 569 -1.29 -31.56 -4.14
CA LEU A 569 -0.65 -32.32 -3.08
C LEU A 569 -0.72 -33.80 -3.48
N ASP A 570 0.26 -34.29 -4.25
CA ASP A 570 0.25 -35.67 -4.71
C ASP A 570 0.48 -36.63 -3.54
N PRO A 571 -0.49 -37.49 -3.19
CA PRO A 571 -0.23 -38.63 -2.32
C PRO A 571 0.53 -39.69 -3.11
N VAL A 572 1.72 -39.36 -3.63
CA VAL A 572 2.64 -40.40 -4.08
C VAL A 572 3.03 -41.19 -2.84
N THR A 573 3.28 -42.49 -3.04
CA THR A 573 4.07 -43.29 -2.11
C THR A 573 5.26 -42.44 -1.68
N PRO A 574 5.50 -42.23 -0.37
CA PRO A 574 6.51 -41.30 0.10
C PRO A 574 7.79 -41.54 -0.69
N GLN A 575 8.33 -40.51 -1.34
CA GLN A 575 9.72 -40.55 -1.79
C GLN A 575 10.55 -40.56 -0.53
N VAL A 576 10.74 -41.76 0.02
CA VAL A 576 11.17 -41.99 1.38
C VAL A 576 12.58 -41.41 1.54
N ALA A 577 12.68 -40.25 2.18
CA ALA A 577 13.96 -39.68 2.56
C ALA A 577 14.42 -40.27 3.90
N ALA A 578 13.48 -40.57 4.80
CA ALA A 578 13.76 -41.20 6.10
C ALA A 578 12.72 -42.27 6.48
N VAL A 579 13.22 -43.36 7.09
CA VAL A 579 12.44 -44.48 7.61
C VAL A 579 12.82 -44.71 9.07
N VAL A 580 11.85 -44.73 9.98
CA VAL A 580 12.08 -45.13 11.38
C VAL A 580 11.26 -46.38 11.71
N PRO A 581 11.90 -47.57 11.90
CA PRO A 581 11.21 -48.81 12.26
C PRO A 581 10.62 -48.76 13.67
N GLY A 582 9.39 -49.23 13.84
CA GLY A 582 8.71 -49.38 15.13
C GLY A 582 8.06 -50.75 15.27
N GLY A 583 8.66 -51.65 16.07
CA GLY A 583 8.09 -52.96 16.40
C GLY A 583 8.05 -53.98 15.25
N THR A 584 7.80 -55.26 15.56
CA THR A 584 7.89 -56.39 14.63
C THR A 584 6.81 -56.34 13.52
N GLY A 585 7.12 -55.71 12.38
CA GLY A 585 6.33 -55.79 11.14
C GLY A 585 6.32 -54.49 10.33
N ALA A 586 6.05 -54.59 9.02
CA ALA A 586 5.96 -53.45 8.10
C ALA A 586 4.85 -52.44 8.47
N ALA A 587 3.89 -52.84 9.31
CA ALA A 587 2.71 -52.05 9.70
C ALA A 587 2.96 -50.98 10.78
N GLY A 588 4.17 -50.84 11.31
CA GLY A 588 4.51 -49.88 12.39
C GLY A 588 5.48 -48.76 11.99
N LEU A 589 5.83 -48.65 10.70
CA LEU A 589 6.84 -47.71 10.22
C LEU A 589 6.29 -46.29 10.03
N VAL A 590 7.05 -45.30 10.48
CA VAL A 590 6.84 -43.89 10.10
C VAL A 590 7.83 -43.55 8.99
N THR A 591 7.33 -42.99 7.90
CA THR A 591 8.11 -42.54 6.74
C THR A 591 7.90 -41.06 6.51
N VAL A 592 8.95 -40.34 6.15
CA VAL A 592 8.86 -38.92 5.76
C VAL A 592 9.62 -38.70 4.45
N GLY A 593 8.94 -38.09 3.49
CA GLY A 593 9.51 -37.56 2.25
C GLY A 593 9.34 -36.05 2.19
N ILE A 594 10.31 -35.36 1.60
CA ILE A 594 10.28 -33.91 1.43
C ILE A 594 10.68 -33.57 0.01
N GLU A 595 9.86 -32.77 -0.66
CA GLU A 595 10.10 -32.30 -2.01
C GLU A 595 10.06 -30.76 -2.04
N ASP A 596 11.05 -30.14 -2.67
CA ASP A 596 11.04 -28.71 -2.92
C ASP A 596 10.03 -28.42 -4.03
N VAL A 597 9.05 -27.56 -3.72
CA VAL A 597 8.05 -27.10 -4.67
C VAL A 597 8.24 -25.61 -4.94
N ALA A 598 7.58 -25.08 -5.97
CA ALA A 598 7.76 -23.69 -6.40
C ALA A 598 7.56 -22.63 -5.30
N ASP A 599 6.86 -22.97 -4.20
CA ASP A 599 6.61 -22.09 -3.07
C ASP A 599 6.55 -22.87 -1.74
N GLY A 600 7.73 -23.25 -1.24
CA GLY A 600 7.89 -23.96 0.04
C GLY A 600 8.35 -25.40 -0.14
N GLN A 601 7.87 -26.27 0.76
CA GLN A 601 8.15 -27.71 0.71
C GLN A 601 6.86 -28.51 0.81
N GLN A 602 6.78 -29.60 0.07
CA GLN A 602 5.80 -30.64 0.30
C GLN A 602 6.41 -31.68 1.26
N VAL A 603 5.74 -31.96 2.37
CA VAL A 603 6.11 -32.98 3.34
C VAL A 603 5.09 -34.10 3.31
N THR A 604 5.52 -35.30 2.93
CA THR A 604 4.68 -36.51 2.89
C THR A 604 5.04 -37.41 4.07
N ILE A 605 4.07 -37.70 4.93
CA ILE A 605 4.23 -38.49 6.15
C ILE A 605 3.37 -39.76 6.05
N GLY A 606 3.99 -40.93 5.97
CA GLY A 606 3.30 -42.22 6.08
C GLY A 606 3.38 -42.77 7.51
N ALA A 607 2.24 -43.14 8.10
CA ALA A 607 2.17 -43.72 9.44
C ALA A 607 0.95 -44.65 9.59
N PRO A 608 0.93 -45.54 10.60
CA PRO A 608 -0.23 -46.40 10.87
C PRO A 608 -1.47 -45.56 11.18
N ASP A 609 -2.59 -45.86 10.53
CA ASP A 609 -3.81 -45.07 10.68
C ASP A 609 -4.38 -45.20 12.11
N ARG A 610 -4.76 -44.06 12.69
CA ARG A 610 -5.39 -43.96 14.01
C ARG A 610 -6.05 -42.60 14.19
N PRO A 611 -7.10 -42.50 15.05
CA PRO A 611 -7.72 -41.23 15.37
C PRO A 611 -6.71 -40.17 15.84
N GLY A 612 -6.76 -38.98 15.25
CA GLY A 612 -5.86 -37.87 15.59
C GLY A 612 -4.45 -37.95 14.95
N LEU A 613 -4.23 -38.80 13.95
CA LEU A 613 -2.95 -38.81 13.24
C LEU A 613 -2.65 -37.46 12.55
N LEU A 614 -3.64 -36.89 11.84
CA LEU A 614 -3.47 -35.60 11.16
C LEU A 614 -3.11 -34.49 12.16
N SER A 615 -3.78 -34.45 13.32
CA SER A 615 -3.47 -33.48 14.36
C SER A 615 -2.05 -33.70 14.88
N THR A 616 -1.67 -34.93 15.17
CA THR A 616 -0.31 -35.30 15.59
C THR A 616 0.75 -34.78 14.63
N CYS A 617 0.60 -35.04 13.33
CA CYS A 617 1.48 -34.53 12.28
C CYS A 617 1.53 -33.00 12.27
N ALA A 618 0.37 -32.33 12.29
CA ALA A 618 0.29 -30.86 12.33
C ALA A 618 1.01 -30.27 13.55
N GLY A 619 0.91 -30.91 14.71
CA GLY A 619 1.59 -30.47 15.93
C GLY A 619 3.11 -30.65 15.83
N VAL A 620 3.60 -31.74 15.23
CA VAL A 620 5.05 -31.95 15.01
C VAL A 620 5.60 -30.91 14.02
N LEU A 621 4.87 -30.61 12.95
CA LEU A 621 5.24 -29.54 12.01
C LEU A 621 5.29 -28.17 12.71
N ALA A 622 4.28 -27.85 13.52
CA ALA A 622 4.25 -26.62 14.31
C ALA A 622 5.42 -26.55 15.32
N LEU A 623 5.79 -27.64 15.98
CA LEU A 623 6.98 -27.71 16.86
C LEU A 623 8.29 -27.48 16.11
N ASN A 624 8.34 -27.79 14.82
CA ASN A 624 9.49 -27.54 13.96
C ASN A 624 9.43 -26.19 13.23
N GLN A 625 8.50 -25.28 13.61
CA GLN A 625 8.36 -23.93 13.02
C GLN A 625 8.03 -23.96 11.52
N LEU A 626 7.23 -24.95 11.12
CA LEU A 626 6.73 -25.08 9.76
C LEU A 626 5.27 -24.59 9.76
N ASP A 627 5.01 -23.55 8.98
CA ASP A 627 3.66 -23.03 8.77
C ASP A 627 2.99 -23.89 7.69
N VAL A 628 1.90 -24.57 8.05
CA VAL A 628 1.11 -25.41 7.15
C VAL A 628 0.18 -24.53 6.32
N ARG A 629 0.13 -24.74 5.00
CA ARG A 629 -0.75 -24.03 4.05
C ARG A 629 -1.89 -24.90 3.54
N ALA A 630 -1.64 -26.19 3.41
CA ALA A 630 -2.64 -27.16 3.03
C ALA A 630 -2.22 -28.53 3.55
N ALA A 631 -3.19 -29.39 3.83
CA ALA A 631 -2.97 -30.77 4.22
C ALA A 631 -4.00 -31.68 3.55
N LYS A 632 -3.58 -32.87 3.14
CA LYS A 632 -4.45 -33.93 2.61
C LYS A 632 -4.04 -35.24 3.24
N ILE A 633 -5.02 -36.06 3.64
CA ILE A 633 -4.75 -37.39 4.18
C ILE A 633 -5.49 -38.43 3.35
N THR A 634 -4.82 -39.55 3.09
CA THR A 634 -5.40 -40.70 2.40
C THR A 634 -5.07 -41.95 3.20
N VAL A 635 -6.05 -42.82 3.36
CA VAL A 635 -5.91 -44.06 4.13
C VAL A 635 -6.06 -45.25 3.19
N GLU A 636 -5.07 -46.13 3.17
CA GLU A 636 -5.09 -47.37 2.41
C GLU A 636 -4.56 -48.52 3.28
N SER A 637 -5.32 -49.63 3.37
CA SER A 637 -4.90 -50.85 4.07
C SER A 637 -4.36 -50.62 5.51
N ALA A 638 -5.05 -49.78 6.30
CA ALA A 638 -4.70 -49.38 7.67
C ALA A 638 -3.40 -48.57 7.83
N HIS A 639 -2.87 -48.03 6.74
CA HIS A 639 -1.78 -47.07 6.72
C HIS A 639 -2.28 -45.75 6.12
N ALA A 640 -1.93 -44.64 6.76
CA ALA A 640 -2.34 -43.31 6.34
C ALA A 640 -1.13 -42.53 5.80
N VAL A 641 -1.32 -41.88 4.66
CA VAL A 641 -0.36 -40.96 4.04
C VAL A 641 -0.92 -39.56 4.16
N SER A 642 -0.21 -38.69 4.89
CA SER A 642 -0.55 -37.28 5.07
C SER A 642 0.43 -36.41 4.29
N VAL A 643 -0.07 -35.61 3.36
CA VAL A 643 0.73 -34.68 2.55
C VAL A 643 0.45 -33.26 3.02
N PHE A 644 1.51 -32.50 3.31
CA PHE A 644 1.43 -31.12 3.78
C PHE A 644 2.22 -30.19 2.87
N ALA A 645 1.61 -29.10 2.39
CA ALA A 645 2.36 -27.95 1.88
C ALA A 645 2.77 -27.07 3.05
N VAL A 646 4.07 -26.87 3.26
CA VAL A 646 4.62 -26.14 4.40
C VAL A 646 5.63 -25.08 3.98
N ARG A 647 5.83 -24.08 4.85
CA ARG A 647 6.93 -23.13 4.72
C ARG A 647 7.67 -22.94 6.05
N PRO A 648 9.01 -22.89 6.06
CA PRO A 648 9.76 -22.50 7.24
C PRO A 648 9.43 -21.08 7.70
N ARG A 649 9.06 -20.92 8.98
CA ARG A 649 8.79 -19.60 9.56
C ARG A 649 10.05 -18.74 9.70
N PHE A 650 11.20 -19.37 9.94
CA PHE A 650 12.51 -18.70 10.13
C PHE A 650 13.60 -19.23 9.18
N GLY A 651 13.22 -19.68 7.98
CA GLY A 651 14.16 -20.08 6.92
C GLY A 651 14.88 -21.42 7.12
N ARG A 652 14.63 -22.15 8.22
CA ARG A 652 15.18 -23.49 8.41
C ARG A 652 14.35 -24.55 7.69
N ALA A 653 14.92 -25.19 6.68
CA ALA A 653 14.27 -26.28 5.97
C ALA A 653 13.87 -27.44 6.91
N PRO A 654 12.74 -28.12 6.64
CA PRO A 654 12.31 -29.32 7.35
C PRO A 654 13.33 -30.44 7.16
N VAL A 655 13.55 -31.22 8.23
CA VAL A 655 14.52 -32.33 8.24
C VAL A 655 13.73 -33.64 8.38
N PRO A 656 13.78 -34.56 7.40
CA PRO A 656 12.94 -35.76 7.38
C PRO A 656 13.05 -36.62 8.63
N GLU A 657 14.27 -36.84 9.14
CA GLU A 657 14.53 -37.69 10.30
C GLU A 657 13.93 -37.09 11.59
N ILE A 658 14.07 -35.77 11.77
CA ILE A 658 13.51 -35.06 12.94
C ILE A 658 11.99 -35.13 12.94
N LEU A 659 11.37 -34.98 11.76
CA LEU A 659 9.93 -35.08 11.62
C LEU A 659 9.45 -36.52 11.85
N ALA A 660 10.13 -37.52 11.30
CA ALA A 660 9.79 -38.93 11.48
C ALA A 660 9.88 -39.35 12.95
N ASP A 661 10.97 -38.98 13.64
CA ASP A 661 11.14 -39.24 15.08
C ASP A 661 10.12 -38.48 15.93
N GLY A 662 9.81 -37.23 15.59
CA GLY A 662 8.81 -36.43 16.28
C GLY A 662 7.41 -37.05 16.18
N VAL A 663 7.00 -37.48 14.98
CA VAL A 663 5.73 -38.17 14.75
C VAL A 663 5.69 -39.49 15.51
N ARG A 664 6.71 -40.32 15.40
CA ARG A 664 6.80 -41.59 16.15
C ARG A 664 6.72 -41.35 17.66
N ALA A 665 7.52 -40.43 18.20
CA ALA A 665 7.53 -40.12 19.62
C ALA A 665 6.17 -39.62 20.13
N ALA A 666 5.46 -38.84 19.32
CA ALA A 666 4.10 -38.39 19.65
C ALA A 666 3.09 -39.54 19.59
N LEU A 667 3.18 -40.43 18.59
CA LEU A 667 2.32 -41.62 18.46
C LEU A 667 2.54 -42.64 19.60
N ASP A 668 3.77 -42.74 20.10
CA ASP A 668 4.15 -43.58 21.25
C ASP A 668 3.82 -42.92 22.61
N GLY A 669 3.34 -41.67 22.61
CA GLY A 669 3.03 -40.90 23.83
C GLY A 669 4.26 -40.39 24.60
N THR A 670 5.47 -40.54 24.05
CA THR A 670 6.73 -40.09 24.68
C THR A 670 7.01 -38.60 24.48
N LEU A 671 6.38 -37.97 23.48
CA LEU A 671 6.42 -36.52 23.24
C LEU A 671 5.10 -35.87 23.68
N PRO A 672 5.08 -35.08 24.78
CA PRO A 672 3.86 -34.39 25.24
C PRO A 672 3.58 -33.16 24.36
N LEU A 673 3.00 -33.42 23.18
CA LEU A 673 2.84 -32.45 22.09
C LEU A 673 2.02 -31.22 22.50
N ALA A 674 0.90 -31.43 23.20
CA ALA A 674 0.02 -30.36 23.65
C ALA A 674 0.71 -29.39 24.62
N ASP A 675 1.49 -29.89 25.57
CA ASP A 675 2.17 -29.05 26.56
C ASP A 675 3.34 -28.29 25.95
N ARG A 676 4.09 -28.93 25.02
CA ARG A 676 5.18 -28.27 24.28
C ARG A 676 4.68 -27.13 23.40
N LEU A 677 3.54 -27.31 22.72
CA LEU A 677 2.93 -26.25 21.92
C LEU A 677 2.39 -25.11 22.80
N ARG A 678 1.77 -25.43 23.95
CA ARG A 678 1.30 -24.43 24.91
C ARG A 678 2.44 -23.58 25.47
N GLN A 679 3.54 -24.19 25.88
CA GLN A 679 4.72 -23.46 26.35
C GLN A 679 5.24 -22.50 25.28
N ARG A 680 5.24 -22.94 24.02
CA ARG A 680 5.69 -22.11 22.91
C ARG A 680 4.73 -20.96 22.59
N GLU A 681 3.43 -21.14 22.74
CA GLU A 681 2.45 -20.05 22.64
C GLU A 681 2.76 -18.96 23.68
N VAL A 682 3.14 -19.35 24.90
CA VAL A 682 3.54 -18.44 25.98
C VAL A 682 4.84 -17.71 25.68
N ASP A 683 5.88 -18.43 25.24
CA ASP A 683 7.22 -17.86 25.01
C ASP A 683 7.26 -16.85 23.84
N TYR A 684 6.27 -16.90 22.93
CA TYR A 684 6.20 -16.06 21.72
C TYR A 684 5.01 -15.09 21.72
N HIS A 685 4.37 -14.84 22.86
CA HIS A 685 3.28 -13.87 22.96
C HIS A 685 3.70 -12.50 22.39
N GLN A 686 3.08 -12.12 21.27
CA GLN A 686 3.04 -10.75 20.78
C GLN A 686 1.77 -10.10 21.34
N ASP A 687 1.91 -8.88 21.89
CA ASP A 687 0.82 -8.11 22.49
C ASP A 687 -0.40 -8.03 21.56
N GLY A 688 -1.52 -8.57 22.04
CA GLY A 688 -2.76 -8.72 21.29
C GLY A 688 -3.47 -7.40 21.07
N GLY A 689 -3.50 -6.94 19.82
CA GLY A 689 -4.56 -6.04 19.36
C GLY A 689 -5.93 -6.70 19.53
N ARG A 690 -7.01 -5.91 19.60
CA ARG A 690 -8.40 -6.39 19.71
C ARG A 690 -8.73 -7.39 18.58
N THR A 691 -8.76 -8.68 18.89
CA THR A 691 -9.19 -9.74 17.97
C THR A 691 -10.72 -9.86 17.98
N ALA A 692 -11.32 -9.98 16.80
CA ALA A 692 -12.74 -10.28 16.67
C ALA A 692 -13.05 -11.67 17.26
N PRO A 693 -14.29 -11.93 17.74
CA PRO A 693 -14.67 -13.26 18.20
C PRO A 693 -14.57 -14.28 17.05
N PRO A 694 -14.17 -15.54 17.35
CA PRO A 694 -14.05 -16.56 16.32
C PRO A 694 -15.40 -16.86 15.66
N ARG A 695 -15.37 -17.25 14.39
CA ARG A 695 -16.56 -17.64 13.61
C ARG A 695 -16.39 -19.04 13.04
N ILE A 696 -17.46 -19.83 13.07
CA ILE A 696 -17.52 -21.17 12.49
C ILE A 696 -18.68 -21.20 11.50
N SER A 697 -18.49 -21.81 10.33
CA SER A 697 -19.52 -21.99 9.32
C SER A 697 -19.42 -23.36 8.65
N TRP A 698 -20.57 -23.95 8.32
CA TRP A 698 -20.68 -25.29 7.73
C TRP A 698 -21.24 -25.24 6.31
N HIS A 699 -20.58 -25.92 5.37
CA HIS A 699 -20.96 -25.99 3.95
C HIS A 699 -21.07 -27.46 3.51
N ASN A 700 -22.29 -27.93 3.23
CA ASN A 700 -22.54 -29.37 2.98
C ASN A 700 -22.99 -29.68 1.55
N SER A 701 -23.46 -28.68 0.80
CA SER A 701 -23.88 -28.83 -0.60
C SER A 701 -22.72 -28.80 -1.59
N GLU A 702 -21.47 -28.82 -1.10
CA GLU A 702 -20.27 -28.47 -1.86
C GLU A 702 -19.21 -29.58 -1.90
N VAL A 703 -19.58 -30.82 -1.59
CA VAL A 703 -18.63 -31.94 -1.38
C VAL A 703 -19.07 -33.18 -2.16
N SER A 704 -18.12 -33.88 -2.81
CA SER A 704 -18.36 -35.22 -3.37
C SER A 704 -17.66 -36.34 -2.57
N GLY A 705 -18.15 -37.57 -2.72
CA GLY A 705 -17.49 -38.76 -2.16
C GLY A 705 -17.69 -38.96 -0.66
N ALA A 706 -16.66 -39.51 0.02
CA ALA A 706 -16.71 -39.91 1.44
C ALA A 706 -16.69 -38.73 2.43
N ALA A 707 -16.41 -37.51 1.97
CA ALA A 707 -16.49 -36.31 2.79
C ALA A 707 -17.95 -35.84 2.89
N THR A 708 -18.40 -35.57 4.11
CA THR A 708 -19.82 -35.35 4.43
C THR A 708 -20.16 -33.89 4.81
N GLY A 709 -19.14 -33.01 4.86
CA GLY A 709 -19.31 -31.58 5.07
C GLY A 709 -17.96 -30.83 5.10
N ILE A 710 -18.02 -29.50 4.98
CA ILE A 710 -16.87 -28.59 5.15
C ILE A 710 -17.15 -27.68 6.34
N VAL A 711 -16.23 -27.62 7.30
CA VAL A 711 -16.26 -26.65 8.39
C VAL A 711 -15.17 -25.59 8.19
N GLU A 712 -15.57 -24.34 8.04
CA GLU A 712 -14.67 -23.17 7.96
C GLU A 712 -14.61 -22.48 9.31
N VAL A 713 -13.40 -22.25 9.80
CA VAL A 713 -13.08 -21.64 11.09
C VAL A 713 -12.27 -20.36 10.86
N ARG A 714 -12.70 -19.25 11.46
CA ARG A 714 -11.97 -17.98 11.46
C ARG A 714 -11.61 -17.58 12.88
N ALA A 715 -10.33 -17.38 13.17
CA ALA A 715 -9.84 -17.05 14.51
C ALA A 715 -8.47 -16.36 14.47
N ALA A 716 -8.02 -15.80 15.58
CA ALA A 716 -6.65 -15.28 15.70
C ALA A 716 -5.62 -16.41 15.49
N ASP A 717 -4.63 -16.17 14.62
CA ASP A 717 -3.57 -17.12 14.31
C ASP A 717 -2.57 -17.22 15.45
N ARG A 718 -2.10 -18.45 15.73
CA ARG A 718 -1.15 -18.76 16.80
C ARG A 718 -0.47 -20.09 16.60
N ALA A 719 0.67 -20.26 17.27
CA ALA A 719 1.42 -21.50 17.26
C ALA A 719 0.54 -22.69 17.71
N GLY A 720 0.41 -23.70 16.85
CA GLY A 720 -0.34 -24.91 17.16
C GLY A 720 -1.86 -24.80 17.01
N LEU A 721 -2.41 -23.71 16.44
CA LEU A 721 -3.85 -23.58 16.18
C LEU A 721 -4.38 -24.78 15.37
N LEU A 722 -3.73 -25.11 14.25
CA LEU A 722 -4.11 -26.25 13.40
C LEU A 722 -4.19 -27.58 14.16
N TYR A 723 -3.21 -27.85 15.04
CA TYR A 723 -3.21 -29.03 15.91
C TYR A 723 -4.46 -29.06 16.80
N ARG A 724 -4.81 -27.92 17.41
CA ARG A 724 -5.97 -27.82 18.32
C ARG A 724 -7.29 -27.98 17.58
N LEU A 725 -7.43 -27.36 16.41
CA LEU A 725 -8.65 -27.45 15.60
C LEU A 725 -8.87 -28.90 15.11
N THR A 726 -7.84 -29.51 14.53
CA THR A 726 -7.93 -30.90 14.04
C THR A 726 -8.12 -31.91 15.18
N ALA A 727 -7.51 -31.69 16.36
CA ALA A 727 -7.74 -32.52 17.55
C ALA A 727 -9.17 -32.37 18.09
N ALA A 728 -9.74 -31.15 18.07
CA ALA A 728 -11.12 -30.91 18.49
C ALA A 728 -12.12 -31.62 17.56
N ILE A 729 -11.91 -31.57 16.24
CA ILE A 729 -12.73 -32.27 15.25
C ILE A 729 -12.65 -33.80 15.47
N ALA A 730 -11.43 -34.33 15.61
CA ALA A 730 -11.21 -35.76 15.85
C ALA A 730 -11.82 -36.23 17.19
N GLY A 731 -11.79 -35.40 18.23
CA GLY A 731 -12.37 -35.70 19.54
C GLY A 731 -13.89 -35.88 19.52
N GLU A 732 -14.57 -35.27 18.54
CA GLU A 732 -16.01 -35.40 18.30
C GLU A 732 -16.36 -36.51 17.29
N GLY A 733 -15.39 -37.36 16.97
CA GLY A 733 -15.58 -38.55 16.14
C GLY A 733 -15.70 -38.26 14.64
N LEU A 734 -15.14 -37.16 14.15
CA LEU A 734 -15.06 -36.84 12.72
C LEU A 734 -13.63 -36.96 12.21
N ASP A 735 -13.48 -37.51 11.02
CA ASP A 735 -12.19 -37.56 10.32
C ASP A 735 -12.03 -36.34 9.42
N VAL A 736 -10.85 -35.71 9.46
CA VAL A 736 -10.49 -34.64 8.52
C VAL A 736 -9.79 -35.27 7.32
N THR A 737 -10.40 -35.22 6.14
CA THR A 737 -9.82 -35.82 4.91
C THR A 737 -8.92 -34.84 4.15
N SER A 738 -9.23 -33.55 4.24
CA SER A 738 -8.49 -32.46 3.58
C SER A 738 -8.63 -31.17 4.38
N ALA A 739 -7.59 -30.34 4.37
CA ALA A 739 -7.60 -29.05 5.05
C ALA A 739 -6.88 -27.97 4.22
N ARG A 740 -7.46 -26.77 4.21
CA ARG A 740 -6.90 -25.57 3.58
C ARG A 740 -6.69 -24.51 4.64
N ILE A 741 -5.45 -24.02 4.77
CA ILE A 741 -5.00 -23.19 5.89
C ILE A 741 -4.50 -21.86 5.33
N GLU A 742 -5.23 -20.78 5.64
CA GLU A 742 -4.88 -19.44 5.17
C GLU A 742 -4.72 -18.47 6.34
N THR A 743 -3.48 -18.09 6.65
CA THR A 743 -3.22 -16.96 7.54
C THR A 743 -3.40 -15.64 6.80
N LEU A 744 -4.36 -14.83 7.26
CA LEU A 744 -4.64 -13.47 6.82
C LEU A 744 -4.26 -12.47 7.93
N GLY A 745 -2.98 -12.08 7.96
CA GLY A 745 -2.48 -11.05 8.87
C GLY A 745 -2.30 -11.65 10.26
N GLY A 746 -3.13 -11.22 11.22
CA GLY A 746 -3.18 -11.82 12.55
C GLY A 746 -4.24 -12.91 12.72
N ASP A 747 -5.06 -13.17 11.70
CA ASP A 747 -6.15 -14.15 11.75
C ASP A 747 -5.86 -15.34 10.82
N ALA A 748 -6.27 -16.54 11.23
CA ALA A 748 -6.32 -17.76 10.43
C ALA A 748 -7.75 -17.99 9.91
N VAL A 749 -7.86 -18.40 8.65
CA VAL A 749 -9.09 -18.84 7.97
C VAL A 749 -8.84 -20.25 7.46
N ASP A 750 -9.31 -21.23 8.22
CA ASP A 750 -9.04 -22.64 7.98
C ASP A 750 -10.31 -23.36 7.54
N SER A 751 -10.25 -24.14 6.47
CA SER A 751 -11.37 -24.97 6.00
C SER A 751 -11.01 -26.45 6.08
N PHE A 752 -11.84 -27.23 6.75
CA PHE A 752 -11.65 -28.67 6.97
C PHE A 752 -12.77 -29.46 6.29
N TYR A 753 -12.40 -30.41 5.44
CA TYR A 753 -13.29 -31.41 4.89
C TYR A 753 -13.43 -32.53 5.89
N VAL A 754 -14.65 -32.76 6.38
CA VAL A 754 -14.93 -33.71 7.46
C VAL A 754 -15.86 -34.84 7.03
N ALA A 755 -15.51 -36.04 7.44
CA ALA A 755 -16.24 -37.26 7.18
C ALA A 755 -16.62 -37.93 8.50
N ASN A 756 -17.79 -38.56 8.54
CA ASN A 756 -18.08 -39.51 9.60
C ASN A 756 -17.46 -40.87 9.23
N PRO A 757 -16.65 -41.49 10.12
CA PRO A 757 -16.14 -42.84 9.90
C PRO A 757 -17.24 -43.88 9.61
N SER A 758 -18.47 -43.65 10.09
CA SER A 758 -19.62 -44.53 9.81
C SER A 758 -20.16 -44.42 8.38
N GLY A 759 -19.75 -43.40 7.62
CA GLY A 759 -20.31 -43.05 6.31
C GLY A 759 -21.62 -42.26 6.37
N GLU A 760 -22.16 -41.98 7.56
CA GLU A 760 -23.38 -41.18 7.72
C GLU A 760 -23.09 -39.67 7.59
N PRO A 761 -24.03 -38.85 7.10
CA PRO A 761 -23.86 -37.40 7.07
C PRO A 761 -23.64 -36.79 8.46
N VAL A 762 -22.82 -35.72 8.56
CA VAL A 762 -22.67 -34.99 9.83
C VAL A 762 -23.97 -34.28 10.20
N GLY A 763 -24.71 -34.83 11.17
CA GLY A 763 -25.98 -34.28 11.66
C GLY A 763 -25.83 -33.02 12.51
N ALA A 764 -26.93 -32.28 12.70
CA ALA A 764 -26.92 -31.00 13.43
C ALA A 764 -26.42 -31.11 14.88
N GLU A 765 -26.75 -32.19 15.59
CA GLU A 765 -26.27 -32.39 16.96
C GLU A 765 -24.76 -32.58 17.04
N GLN A 766 -24.18 -33.37 16.11
CA GLN A 766 -22.72 -33.57 16.06
C GLN A 766 -22.01 -32.26 15.70
N ARG A 767 -22.56 -31.46 14.78
CA ARG A 767 -22.02 -30.13 14.46
C ARG A 767 -22.00 -29.21 15.67
N ASN A 768 -23.06 -29.18 16.46
CA ASN A 768 -23.11 -28.35 17.67
C ASN A 768 -22.01 -28.74 18.67
N ARG A 769 -21.70 -30.05 18.80
CA ARG A 769 -20.59 -30.50 19.65
C ARG A 769 -19.23 -30.10 19.07
N VAL A 770 -19.03 -30.26 17.77
CA VAL A 770 -17.82 -29.81 17.06
C VAL A 770 -17.63 -28.31 17.20
N ASP A 771 -18.68 -27.50 17.04
CA ASP A 771 -18.65 -26.05 17.22
C ASP A 771 -18.21 -25.68 18.65
N ALA A 772 -18.78 -26.34 19.67
CA ALA A 772 -18.38 -26.13 21.05
C ALA A 772 -16.91 -26.50 21.31
N ALA A 773 -16.45 -27.62 20.74
CA ALA A 773 -15.07 -28.08 20.85
C ALA A 773 -14.10 -27.13 20.14
N LEU A 774 -14.45 -26.63 18.95
CA LEU A 774 -13.66 -25.65 18.20
C LEU A 774 -13.60 -24.30 18.93
N VAL A 775 -14.72 -23.82 19.47
CA VAL A 775 -14.72 -22.61 20.30
C VAL A 775 -13.81 -22.77 21.50
N ALA A 776 -13.82 -23.92 22.17
CA ALA A 776 -12.91 -24.20 23.28
C ALA A 776 -11.44 -24.25 22.82
N ALA A 777 -11.15 -24.86 21.66
CA ALA A 777 -9.81 -24.90 21.07
C ALA A 777 -9.28 -23.50 20.73
N MET A 778 -10.18 -22.57 20.36
CA MET A 778 -9.88 -21.18 20.03
C MET A 778 -9.87 -20.23 21.24
N ARG A 779 -10.16 -20.68 22.46
CA ARG A 779 -10.01 -19.82 23.65
C ARG A 779 -8.55 -19.68 24.05
N ASN A 780 -8.16 -18.49 24.49
CA ASN A 780 -6.84 -18.25 25.06
C ASN A 780 -6.81 -18.89 26.47
N PRO A 781 -5.83 -19.75 26.79
CA PRO A 781 -5.69 -20.27 28.15
C PRO A 781 -5.60 -19.15 29.22
N ALA A 782 -5.06 -17.99 28.85
CA ALA A 782 -4.95 -16.81 29.72
C ALA A 782 -6.28 -16.14 30.07
N ASP A 783 -7.38 -16.40 29.33
CA ASP A 783 -8.71 -15.85 29.59
C ASP A 783 -9.54 -16.71 30.56
N THR A 784 -8.95 -17.78 31.12
CA THR A 784 -9.63 -18.60 32.14
C THR A 784 -9.50 -17.88 33.49
N PRO A 785 -10.59 -17.42 34.14
CA PRO A 785 -10.48 -16.87 35.48
C PRO A 785 -9.97 -17.98 36.39
N THR A 786 -8.79 -17.80 36.96
CA THR A 786 -8.30 -18.64 38.04
C THR A 786 -9.27 -18.51 39.20
N ALA A 787 -10.14 -19.49 39.38
CA ALA A 787 -10.89 -19.68 40.61
C ALA A 787 -9.87 -19.98 41.71
N HIS A 788 -9.52 -18.96 42.50
CA HIS A 788 -8.80 -19.18 43.75
C HIS A 788 -9.78 -19.78 44.77
N PRO A 789 -9.41 -20.88 45.46
CA PRO A 789 -10.17 -21.38 46.60
C PRO A 789 -10.17 -20.40 47.78
#